data_AF-A0ABD3QUF8-F1
#
_entry.id   AF-A0ABD3QUF8-F1
#
_cell.length_a   1.000
_cell.length_b   1.000
_cell.length_c   1.000
_cell.angle_alpha   90.00
_cell.angle_beta   90.00
_cell.angle_gamma   90.00
#
_symmetry.space_group_name_H-M   'P 1'
#
loop_
_entity.id
_entity.type
_entity.pdbx_description
1 polymer ?
#
loop_
_entity_poly.entity_id
_entity_poly.type
_entity_poly.pdbx_seq_one_letter_code
_entity_poly.pdbx_strand_id
1 'polypeptide(L)'
;MRPVNVLALLLSRRVSNTAIAQEENTGTSSHLDVNFLTSSFECSHHGKEWHICTQPDGWGSMFYCPAYSEYNETQLQDIEWASFGEPTPLTPCFTCPGANSNCSVVVTELLAANNIAQDQNSTLGKRSITEEAKKYCKDLCESNEEGEACSQDSQCTPGALYCDYAADDSKYTDGTCKRCPTNPDECFEEGFATSVQGQHNCRDCRLFCYGAGVSKVWVEGEPILSQPIDSAIQASHMTASGPIHDCSNLILDPKATCLEAEGKICLIEYTEQFAIPWQASNQAELSGCAGVLAFIEPYDGPMANSNSKLMIPYAYIPIEEGRKLLKNKIGETAKIQVDIFGAGCYPAWESNMCSATWSCNDGHFCEFNSVPIENESDPNESDRFSEGYCRPCPENPVLCYFDDRKDGRSDVVTVSTKTVQKVQTCATSCGAELTSKGCKFCTSQVTGFEFGVEDKEDQCILCPQYDMRYPDRIVPLFGDNVTCWQLESFFKRLPVPKDSRNCQIAQSMNFICGCDGTGYAGAKTSTKQAVLAWLPRVAAISSLMGSSFIIYDTQRTPLKRAKVINKILCTISVFDFMGSLAMAFTTLPLPEIDYIYGSKGSKATCTAQGFFIQMGTIACLLGSSLALYYNLTIKQGWSEPKLKRKQIVYFLLILPIMTGFAFAGAGIPYYDNVFVWCNNSARQV
;
A
#
# COMPACT_ATOMS: atom_id res chain seq x y z
N MET A 1 69.86 -51.57 -19.60
CA MET A 1 68.56 -51.98 -19.02
C MET A 1 67.67 -50.75 -18.97
N ARG A 2 66.62 -50.72 -19.79
CA ARG A 2 65.67 -49.60 -19.93
C ARG A 2 64.41 -49.93 -19.10
N PRO A 3 63.84 -49.02 -18.31
CA PRO A 3 62.48 -49.17 -17.85
C PRO A 3 61.51 -48.67 -18.91
N VAL A 4 60.47 -49.47 -19.09
CA VAL A 4 59.39 -49.36 -20.07
C VAL A 4 58.41 -48.29 -19.61
N ASN A 5 58.22 -47.26 -20.45
CA ASN A 5 57.10 -46.32 -20.39
C ASN A 5 55.96 -46.87 -21.26
N VAL A 6 54.87 -47.32 -20.63
CA VAL A 6 53.60 -47.62 -21.30
C VAL A 6 52.50 -47.15 -20.34
N LEU A 7 51.92 -45.97 -20.60
CA LEU A 7 50.47 -45.67 -20.61
C LEU A 7 50.23 -44.15 -20.65
N ALA A 8 50.23 -43.54 -21.84
CA ALA A 8 49.62 -42.22 -22.11
C ALA A 8 49.60 -41.97 -23.63
N LEU A 9 48.67 -42.63 -24.33
CA LEU A 9 48.36 -42.36 -25.74
C LEU A 9 46.93 -42.87 -25.99
N LEU A 10 46.14 -42.10 -26.76
CA LEU A 10 44.66 -42.12 -26.93
C LEU A 10 43.99 -41.21 -25.88
N LEU A 11 43.75 -39.92 -26.13
CA LEU A 11 42.91 -39.37 -27.18
C LEU A 11 43.41 -37.98 -27.62
N SER A 12 44.08 -37.93 -28.77
CA SER A 12 44.14 -36.74 -29.61
C SER A 12 43.47 -37.12 -30.92
N ARG A 13 42.25 -36.66 -31.13
CA ARG A 13 41.60 -36.70 -32.45
C ARG A 13 40.99 -35.33 -32.71
N ARG A 14 41.55 -34.69 -33.74
CA ARG A 14 41.07 -33.48 -34.41
C ARG A 14 39.55 -33.48 -34.53
N VAL A 15 38.92 -32.41 -34.09
CA VAL A 15 37.64 -31.96 -34.64
C VAL A 15 37.88 -30.58 -35.22
N SER A 16 37.65 -30.50 -36.54
CA SER A 16 37.75 -29.28 -37.34
C SER A 16 36.65 -28.30 -36.97
N ASN A 17 37.00 -27.02 -37.13
CA ASN A 17 36.12 -25.86 -37.06
C ASN A 17 34.83 -26.04 -37.87
N THR A 18 33.69 -25.80 -37.22
CA THR A 18 32.50 -25.23 -37.84
C THR A 18 31.80 -24.41 -36.76
N ALA A 19 32.06 -23.10 -36.80
CA ALA A 19 31.38 -22.12 -35.97
C ALA A 19 29.96 -21.95 -36.53
N ILE A 20 28.96 -22.22 -35.70
CA ILE A 20 27.59 -21.75 -35.91
C ILE A 20 27.49 -20.44 -35.14
N ALA A 21 27.34 -19.35 -35.89
CA ALA A 21 26.95 -18.05 -35.38
C ALA A 21 25.48 -18.12 -34.93
N GLN A 22 25.20 -17.67 -33.71
CA GLN A 22 23.90 -17.12 -33.35
C GLN A 22 24.08 -15.60 -33.25
N GLU A 23 23.31 -14.90 -34.08
CA GLU A 23 23.10 -13.46 -34.04
C GLU A 23 22.45 -13.06 -32.71
N GLU A 24 23.11 -12.21 -31.93
CA GLU A 24 22.43 -11.29 -31.02
C GLU A 24 22.56 -9.89 -31.62
N ASN A 25 21.43 -9.43 -32.15
CA ASN A 25 21.19 -8.06 -32.57
C ASN A 25 20.67 -7.30 -31.36
N THR A 26 21.45 -6.35 -30.84
CA THR A 26 20.98 -5.06 -30.32
C THR A 26 22.21 -4.21 -30.05
N GLY A 27 22.50 -3.30 -30.97
CA GLY A 27 23.36 -2.16 -30.68
C GLY A 27 22.56 -1.06 -29.99
N THR A 28 23.20 -0.36 -29.06
CA THR A 28 23.32 1.10 -29.09
C THR A 28 24.30 1.61 -28.02
N SER A 29 25.27 2.39 -28.52
CA SER A 29 25.82 3.64 -27.98
C SER A 29 26.27 3.70 -26.52
N SER A 30 27.59 3.64 -26.35
CA SER A 30 28.33 4.14 -25.19
C SER A 30 28.41 5.67 -25.19
N HIS A 31 27.93 6.32 -24.12
CA HIS A 31 28.43 7.62 -23.68
C HIS A 31 29.11 7.46 -22.33
N LEU A 32 30.42 7.74 -22.33
CA LEU A 32 31.23 7.98 -21.14
C LEU A 32 30.81 9.30 -20.51
N ASP A 33 30.61 9.32 -19.19
CA ASP A 33 30.91 10.50 -18.40
C ASP A 33 31.58 10.15 -17.08
N VAL A 34 32.44 11.09 -16.68
CA VAL A 34 33.57 10.98 -15.78
C VAL A 34 33.25 11.74 -14.49
N ASN A 35 33.64 11.14 -13.35
CA ASN A 35 33.87 11.75 -12.02
C ASN A 35 32.73 12.50 -11.32
N PHE A 36 32.40 12.08 -10.09
CA PHE A 36 32.37 13.02 -8.97
C PHE A 36 32.85 12.33 -7.68
N LEU A 37 33.97 12.86 -7.17
CA LEU A 37 34.39 12.76 -5.77
C LEU A 37 33.47 13.68 -4.97
N THR A 38 32.79 13.17 -3.93
CA THR A 38 32.23 14.02 -2.89
C THR A 38 33.21 14.09 -1.72
N SER A 39 33.87 15.23 -1.62
CA SER A 39 34.62 15.68 -0.46
C SER A 39 33.67 16.11 0.66
N SER A 40 33.95 15.65 1.88
CA SER A 40 33.42 16.19 3.13
C SER A 40 33.82 17.66 3.31
N PHE A 41 32.85 18.54 3.61
CA PHE A 41 33.10 19.87 4.17
C PHE A 41 32.65 19.88 5.64
N GLU A 42 33.62 20.04 6.55
CA GLU A 42 33.37 20.53 7.91
C GLU A 42 33.42 22.06 7.89
N CYS A 43 32.34 22.72 8.30
CA CYS A 43 32.35 24.13 8.68
C CYS A 43 31.99 24.24 10.16
N SER A 44 32.98 24.57 10.98
CA SER A 44 32.83 24.95 12.39
C SER A 44 32.98 26.47 12.49
N HIS A 45 31.95 27.19 12.94
CA HIS A 45 32.12 28.50 13.56
C HIS A 45 30.97 28.86 14.51
N HIS A 46 31.32 29.22 15.75
CA HIS A 46 30.49 29.85 16.80
C HIS A 46 29.30 29.07 17.39
N GLY A 47 29.58 27.95 18.04
CA GLY A 47 29.07 27.65 19.40
C GLY A 47 27.60 27.94 19.78
N LYS A 48 26.62 27.69 18.90
CA LYS A 48 25.20 27.60 19.26
C LYS A 48 24.58 26.37 18.56
N GLU A 49 23.81 25.59 19.30
CA GLU A 49 23.16 24.36 18.82
C GLU A 49 21.99 24.69 17.87
N TRP A 50 21.88 23.92 16.77
CA TRP A 50 20.73 23.94 15.88
C TRP A 50 19.92 22.66 16.12
N HIS A 51 18.61 22.80 16.26
CA HIS A 51 17.70 21.65 16.24
C HIS A 51 17.09 21.51 14.84
N ILE A 52 17.28 20.33 14.23
CA ILE A 52 16.57 19.91 13.03
C ILE A 52 15.30 19.19 13.51
N CYS A 53 14.14 19.80 13.27
CA CYS A 53 12.87 19.09 13.37
C CYS A 53 12.55 18.48 12.00
N THR A 54 12.59 17.15 11.89
CA THR A 54 12.09 16.44 10.72
C THR A 54 10.57 16.23 10.87
N GLN A 55 9.81 16.69 9.88
CA GLN A 55 8.42 16.23 9.64
C GLN A 55 8.43 15.15 8.54
N PRO A 56 7.43 14.26 8.51
CA PRO A 56 7.38 13.13 7.58
C PRO A 56 7.09 13.60 6.14
N ASP A 57 7.60 12.80 5.20
CA ASP A 57 7.88 13.09 3.79
C ASP A 57 6.71 13.62 2.95
N GLY A 58 7.01 14.55 2.02
CA GLY A 58 6.11 14.77 0.87
C GLY A 58 6.12 16.07 0.07
N TRP A 59 6.93 17.11 0.32
CA TRP A 59 6.92 18.34 -0.51
C TRP A 59 8.33 18.90 -0.72
N GLY A 60 8.72 19.12 -1.98
CA GLY A 60 10.02 19.65 -2.35
C GLY A 60 10.07 21.18 -2.24
N SER A 61 10.61 21.69 -1.13
CA SER A 61 11.38 22.95 -1.06
C SER A 61 11.94 23.16 0.35
N MET A 62 13.26 23.41 0.45
CA MET A 62 13.91 23.83 1.70
C MET A 62 13.66 25.32 1.91
N PHE A 63 13.04 25.71 3.02
CA PHE A 63 13.04 27.09 3.50
C PHE A 63 13.90 27.21 4.76
N TYR A 64 14.80 28.18 4.76
CA TYR A 64 15.49 28.64 5.96
C TYR A 64 14.72 29.84 6.51
N CYS A 65 14.15 29.73 7.71
CA CYS A 65 13.70 30.89 8.47
C CYS A 65 14.72 31.16 9.60
N PRO A 66 15.27 32.37 9.74
CA PRO A 66 15.93 32.76 10.98
C PRO A 66 14.86 32.97 12.07
N ALA A 67 15.15 32.55 13.29
CA ALA A 67 14.34 32.91 14.45
C ALA A 67 14.41 34.44 14.64
N TYR A 68 13.29 35.12 14.41
CA TYR A 68 13.16 36.59 14.42
C TYR A 68 13.33 37.21 15.82
N SER A 69 13.55 36.40 16.86
CA SER A 69 13.65 36.84 18.26
C SER A 69 15.06 37.21 18.71
N GLU A 70 16.10 37.08 17.88
CA GLU A 70 17.50 37.35 18.29
C GLU A 70 18.21 38.50 17.56
N TYR A 71 17.53 39.25 16.67
CA TYR A 71 18.15 40.38 15.94
C TYR A 71 17.45 41.71 16.23
N ASN A 72 18.24 42.79 16.37
CA ASN A 72 17.73 44.15 16.50
C ASN A 72 17.56 44.79 15.09
N GLU A 73 16.58 45.68 14.90
CA GLU A 73 16.19 46.27 13.60
C GLU A 73 17.35 46.90 12.81
N THR A 74 18.40 47.37 13.50
CA THR A 74 19.59 47.94 12.85
C THR A 74 20.52 46.91 12.20
N GLN A 75 20.42 45.62 12.55
CA GLN A 75 21.26 44.56 11.97
C GLN A 75 20.69 43.99 10.66
N LEU A 76 19.42 44.28 10.35
CA LEU A 76 18.75 43.80 9.14
C LEU A 76 18.99 44.72 7.91
N GLN A 77 19.54 45.92 8.11
CA GLN A 77 19.73 46.90 7.02
C GLN A 77 21.03 46.70 6.22
N ASP A 78 21.98 45.89 6.70
CA ASP A 78 23.29 45.67 6.03
C ASP A 78 23.37 44.35 5.24
N ILE A 79 22.25 43.67 5.01
CA ILE A 79 22.20 42.44 4.20
C ILE A 79 21.86 42.81 2.75
N GLU A 80 22.84 42.68 1.84
CA GLU A 80 22.65 42.85 0.40
C GLU A 80 21.77 41.71 -0.17
N TRP A 81 20.54 42.04 -0.53
CA TRP A 81 19.62 41.14 -1.23
C TRP A 81 19.92 41.14 -2.73
N ALA A 82 20.98 40.46 -3.12
CA ALA A 82 21.20 40.18 -4.53
C ALA A 82 20.27 39.05 -4.98
N SER A 83 19.36 39.39 -5.90
CA SER A 83 18.70 38.50 -6.86
C SER A 83 17.64 37.50 -6.37
N PHE A 84 16.57 37.95 -5.71
CA PHE A 84 15.22 37.37 -5.84
C PHE A 84 14.18 38.48 -5.63
N GLY A 85 13.07 38.44 -6.38
CA GLY A 85 12.08 39.52 -6.52
C GLY A 85 11.40 39.98 -5.23
N GLU A 86 10.65 41.08 -5.33
CA GLU A 86 10.00 41.77 -4.21
C GLU A 86 9.20 40.83 -3.29
N PRO A 87 9.31 40.98 -1.95
CA PRO A 87 8.54 40.17 -1.02
C PRO A 87 7.07 40.59 -1.01
N THR A 88 6.16 39.69 -1.40
CA THR A 88 4.73 39.81 -1.12
C THR A 88 4.47 39.63 0.39
N PRO A 89 3.56 40.41 0.99
CA PRO A 89 3.28 40.34 2.42
C PRO A 89 2.61 39.02 2.79
N LEU A 90 3.12 38.36 3.84
CA LEU A 90 2.56 37.14 4.42
C LEU A 90 1.09 37.36 4.83
N THR A 91 0.19 36.57 4.25
CA THR A 91 -1.22 36.51 4.65
C THR A 91 -1.36 35.54 5.84
N PRO A 92 -1.90 35.96 6.99
CA PRO A 92 -2.14 35.05 8.10
C PRO A 92 -3.31 34.12 7.80
N CYS A 93 -3.12 32.81 7.99
CA CYS A 93 -4.21 31.83 7.99
C CYS A 93 -5.09 32.06 9.23
N PHE A 94 -6.31 32.55 9.02
CA PHE A 94 -7.37 32.54 10.02
C PHE A 94 -8.51 31.66 9.53
N THR A 95 -8.89 30.64 10.30
CA THR A 95 -10.18 29.97 10.15
C THR A 95 -11.25 30.79 10.88
N CYS A 96 -12.30 31.20 10.18
CA CYS A 96 -13.47 31.81 10.81
C CYS A 96 -14.12 30.81 11.77
N PRO A 97 -14.43 31.19 13.01
CA PRO A 97 -15.29 30.37 13.83
C PRO A 97 -16.74 30.50 13.33
N GLY A 98 -17.47 29.39 13.31
CA GLY A 98 -18.82 29.29 12.78
C GLY A 98 -19.80 30.29 13.41
N ALA A 99 -20.89 30.57 12.69
CA ALA A 99 -21.81 31.70 12.83
C ALA A 99 -22.46 31.98 14.21
N ASN A 100 -22.11 31.25 15.29
CA ASN A 100 -22.62 31.47 16.64
C ASN A 100 -21.54 31.59 17.74
N SER A 101 -20.25 31.73 17.41
CA SER A 101 -19.24 31.98 18.45
C SER A 101 -19.19 33.46 18.85
N ASN A 102 -19.53 33.78 20.10
CA ASN A 102 -19.22 35.09 20.67
C ASN A 102 -17.70 35.26 20.79
N CYS A 103 -17.14 36.30 20.15
CA CYS A 103 -15.71 36.66 20.13
C CYS A 103 -15.08 37.02 21.50
N SER A 104 -15.69 36.69 22.64
CA SER A 104 -15.11 36.98 23.95
C SER A 104 -14.20 35.88 24.49
N VAL A 105 -14.21 34.67 23.91
CA VAL A 105 -13.48 33.50 24.45
C VAL A 105 -12.03 33.41 23.92
N VAL A 106 -11.72 34.08 22.81
CA VAL A 106 -10.40 33.99 22.15
C VAL A 106 -9.28 34.69 22.95
N VAL A 107 -9.62 35.59 23.88
CA VAL A 107 -8.62 36.37 24.63
C VAL A 107 -7.87 35.52 25.65
N THR A 108 -8.48 34.46 26.19
CA THR A 108 -7.86 33.65 27.25
C THR A 108 -6.82 32.67 26.70
N GLU A 109 -7.05 32.09 25.53
CA GLU A 109 -6.10 31.17 24.87
C GLU A 109 -4.91 31.92 24.26
N LEU A 110 -5.13 33.15 23.78
CA LEU A 110 -4.06 34.01 23.23
C LEU A 110 -3.07 34.51 24.30
N LEU A 111 -3.53 34.69 25.54
CA LEU A 111 -2.70 35.09 26.68
C LEU A 111 -1.90 33.89 27.24
N ALA A 112 -2.47 32.68 27.18
CA ALA A 112 -1.80 31.45 27.58
C ALA A 112 -0.69 31.02 26.60
N ALA A 113 -0.89 31.23 25.29
CA ALA A 113 0.10 30.88 24.27
C ALA A 113 1.36 31.76 24.29
N ASN A 114 1.33 32.93 24.93
CA ASN A 114 2.42 33.90 24.93
C ASN A 114 3.11 34.12 26.30
N ASN A 115 2.83 33.28 27.31
CA ASN A 115 3.45 33.37 28.66
C ASN A 115 3.36 34.76 29.34
N ILE A 116 2.26 35.50 29.15
CA ILE A 116 2.06 36.78 29.83
C ILE A 116 1.31 36.53 31.14
N ALA A 117 1.95 36.84 32.28
CA ALA A 117 1.36 36.67 33.61
C ALA A 117 0.11 37.55 33.80
N GLN A 118 -0.89 36.98 34.49
CA GLN A 118 -2.27 37.48 34.60
C GLN A 118 -2.44 38.84 35.34
N ASP A 119 -1.36 39.42 35.87
CA ASP A 119 -1.43 40.54 36.83
C ASP A 119 -1.08 41.92 36.23
N GLN A 120 -0.98 42.06 34.91
CA GLN A 120 -0.77 43.34 34.24
C GLN A 120 -2.00 43.77 33.43
N ASN A 121 -3.16 43.85 34.07
CA ASN A 121 -4.42 44.22 33.43
C ASN A 121 -4.85 45.69 33.66
N SER A 122 -3.89 46.60 33.84
CA SER A 122 -4.25 47.99 34.19
C SER A 122 -3.38 49.05 33.52
N THR A 123 -3.13 48.97 32.21
CA THR A 123 -2.87 50.16 31.36
C THR A 123 -2.64 49.74 29.90
N LEU A 124 -3.72 49.48 29.16
CA LEU A 124 -3.72 49.67 27.70
C LEU A 124 -5.16 49.96 27.29
N GLY A 125 -5.37 51.22 26.89
CA GLY A 125 -6.68 51.80 26.66
C GLY A 125 -7.43 51.12 25.51
N LYS A 126 -8.75 51.16 25.64
CA LYS A 126 -9.74 50.90 24.58
C LYS A 126 -9.27 51.49 23.23
N ARG A 127 -8.69 50.68 22.36
CA ARG A 127 -8.72 50.92 20.92
C ARG A 127 -9.92 50.17 20.37
N SER A 128 -10.89 50.95 19.86
CA SER A 128 -11.94 50.43 18.99
C SER A 128 -11.29 49.63 17.86
N ILE A 129 -11.81 48.44 17.60
CA ILE A 129 -11.60 47.72 16.34
C ILE A 129 -11.82 48.75 15.24
N THR A 130 -10.79 48.98 14.42
CA THR A 130 -10.84 49.96 13.33
C THR A 130 -11.90 49.51 12.32
N GLU A 131 -12.63 50.46 11.74
CA GLU A 131 -13.63 50.17 10.70
C GLU A 131 -13.03 49.38 9.52
N GLU A 132 -11.71 49.42 9.33
CA GLU A 132 -10.95 48.61 8.37
C GLU A 132 -10.98 47.11 8.68
N ALA A 133 -10.96 46.68 9.94
CA ALA A 133 -11.05 45.26 10.31
C ALA A 133 -12.47 44.71 10.16
N LYS A 134 -13.49 45.55 10.39
CA LYS A 134 -14.89 45.19 10.06
C LYS A 134 -15.11 45.11 8.55
N LYS A 135 -14.53 46.04 7.78
CA LYS A 135 -14.55 46.01 6.32
C LYS A 135 -13.85 44.76 5.79
N TYR A 136 -12.68 44.42 6.31
CA TYR A 136 -11.93 43.22 5.93
C TYR A 136 -12.67 41.91 6.24
N CYS A 137 -13.32 41.79 7.42
CA CYS A 137 -14.16 40.62 7.73
C CYS A 137 -15.43 40.54 6.88
N LYS A 138 -16.00 41.70 6.50
CA LYS A 138 -17.14 41.76 5.60
C LYS A 138 -16.73 41.34 4.18
N ASP A 139 -15.59 41.83 3.69
CA ASP A 139 -15.02 41.50 2.39
C ASP A 139 -14.60 40.00 2.32
N LEU A 140 -14.17 39.37 3.43
CA LEU A 140 -13.88 37.92 3.50
C LEU A 140 -15.12 37.02 3.60
N CYS A 141 -16.25 37.53 4.10
CA CYS A 141 -17.53 36.81 4.08
C CYS A 141 -18.31 37.03 2.77
N GLU A 142 -17.93 38.05 1.99
CA GLU A 142 -18.49 38.40 0.69
C GLU A 142 -17.59 37.93 -0.49
N SER A 143 -16.43 37.30 -0.24
CA SER A 143 -15.64 36.60 -1.28
C SER A 143 -16.16 35.17 -1.52
N ASN A 144 -16.10 34.70 -2.77
CA ASN A 144 -16.76 33.53 -3.40
C ASN A 144 -18.15 33.82 -3.99
N GLU A 145 -18.25 34.86 -4.83
CA GLU A 145 -19.40 35.00 -5.73
C GLU A 145 -19.28 34.08 -6.95
N GLU A 146 -20.43 33.76 -7.57
CA GLU A 146 -20.49 33.01 -8.82
C GLU A 146 -19.66 33.73 -9.90
N GLY A 147 -18.70 33.03 -10.52
CA GLY A 147 -17.77 33.58 -11.50
C GLY A 147 -16.34 33.82 -11.01
N GLU A 148 -16.06 33.64 -9.72
CA GLU A 148 -14.68 33.68 -9.22
C GLU A 148 -13.83 32.52 -9.75
N ALA A 149 -12.52 32.76 -9.92
CA ALA A 149 -11.59 31.74 -10.35
C ALA A 149 -11.38 30.71 -9.24
N CYS A 150 -11.44 29.43 -9.60
CA CYS A 150 -11.15 28.32 -8.72
C CYS A 150 -10.03 27.47 -9.28
N SER A 151 -9.26 26.86 -8.39
CA SER A 151 -8.15 25.98 -8.74
C SER A 151 -8.12 24.77 -7.82
N GLN A 152 -7.16 23.85 -8.01
CA GLN A 152 -6.93 22.79 -7.02
C GLN A 152 -6.58 23.36 -5.64
N ASP A 153 -5.91 24.52 -5.59
CA ASP A 153 -5.46 25.17 -4.37
C ASP A 153 -6.46 26.20 -3.81
N SER A 154 -7.44 26.62 -4.62
CA SER A 154 -8.48 27.60 -4.26
C SER A 154 -9.87 27.10 -4.65
N GLN A 155 -10.48 26.31 -3.76
CA GLN A 155 -11.77 25.68 -4.01
C GLN A 155 -12.94 26.66 -3.82
N CYS A 156 -13.98 26.47 -4.62
CA CYS A 156 -15.27 27.15 -4.42
C CYS A 156 -15.90 26.76 -3.09
N THR A 157 -16.78 27.63 -2.56
CA THR A 157 -17.54 27.35 -1.33
C THR A 157 -18.31 26.03 -1.44
N PRO A 158 -17.91 24.99 -0.68
CA PRO A 158 -18.50 23.67 -0.80
C PRO A 158 -20.01 23.69 -0.53
N GLY A 159 -20.79 23.01 -1.39
CA GLY A 159 -22.24 22.86 -1.23
C GLY A 159 -23.10 24.03 -1.74
N ALA A 160 -22.50 25.18 -2.10
CA ALA A 160 -23.21 26.30 -2.72
C ALA A 160 -22.75 26.55 -4.16
N LEU A 161 -21.45 26.35 -4.42
CA LEU A 161 -20.82 26.52 -5.72
C LEU A 161 -19.93 25.30 -6.02
N TYR A 162 -19.82 24.90 -7.28
CA TYR A 162 -18.82 23.93 -7.76
C TYR A 162 -17.80 24.61 -8.67
N CYS A 163 -16.59 24.05 -8.74
CA CYS A 163 -15.58 24.53 -9.67
C CYS A 163 -15.80 23.90 -11.05
N ASP A 164 -16.17 24.73 -12.03
CA ASP A 164 -16.27 24.33 -13.44
C ASP A 164 -14.90 24.51 -14.10
N TYR A 165 -14.07 23.46 -14.07
CA TYR A 165 -12.75 23.47 -14.69
C TYR A 165 -12.87 23.61 -16.20
N ALA A 166 -12.01 24.42 -16.81
CA ALA A 166 -12.00 24.59 -18.26
C ALA A 166 -11.62 23.28 -18.98
N ALA A 167 -12.25 23.03 -20.14
CA ALA A 167 -12.16 21.76 -20.87
C ALA A 167 -10.77 21.45 -21.48
N ASP A 168 -9.90 22.44 -21.63
CA ASP A 168 -8.92 22.43 -22.72
C ASP A 168 -7.43 22.34 -22.30
N ASP A 169 -7.11 22.07 -21.03
CA ASP A 169 -5.72 21.85 -20.62
C ASP A 169 -5.53 20.54 -19.84
N SER A 170 -4.55 19.75 -20.29
CA SER A 170 -4.11 18.46 -19.70
C SER A 170 -3.61 18.56 -18.24
N LYS A 171 -3.75 19.71 -17.60
CA LYS A 171 -3.58 19.96 -16.18
C LYS A 171 -4.75 20.85 -15.74
N TYR A 172 -5.75 20.25 -15.10
CA TYR A 172 -6.93 20.93 -14.55
C TYR A 172 -6.54 21.85 -13.39
N THR A 173 -5.86 22.97 -13.68
CA THR A 173 -5.42 23.91 -12.64
C THR A 173 -6.45 24.99 -12.39
N ASP A 174 -7.20 25.43 -13.39
CA ASP A 174 -8.04 26.63 -13.26
C ASP A 174 -9.47 26.43 -13.83
N GLY A 175 -10.45 27.00 -13.12
CA GLY A 175 -11.88 26.95 -13.43
C GLY A 175 -12.60 28.17 -12.90
N THR A 176 -13.94 28.19 -12.99
CA THR A 176 -14.75 29.22 -12.34
C THR A 176 -15.82 28.63 -11.44
N CYS A 177 -16.10 29.29 -10.32
CA CYS A 177 -17.13 28.86 -9.40
C CYS A 177 -18.52 29.09 -10.00
N LYS A 178 -19.27 28.01 -10.17
CA LYS A 178 -20.64 28.00 -10.69
C LYS A 178 -21.61 27.56 -9.62
N ARG A 179 -22.83 28.09 -9.66
CA ARG A 179 -23.85 27.72 -8.68
C ARG A 179 -24.32 26.29 -8.91
N CYS A 180 -24.44 25.53 -7.83
CA CYS A 180 -24.97 24.18 -7.91
C CYS A 180 -26.40 24.20 -8.51
N PRO A 181 -26.71 23.35 -9.50
CA PRO A 181 -28.03 23.32 -10.11
C PRO A 181 -29.08 22.77 -9.14
N THR A 182 -30.33 23.20 -9.35
CA THR A 182 -31.48 22.66 -8.63
C THR A 182 -31.83 21.23 -9.04
N ASN A 183 -31.48 20.82 -10.27
CA ASN A 183 -31.65 19.48 -10.80
C ASN A 183 -30.28 18.88 -11.20
N PRO A 184 -29.86 17.72 -10.67
CA PRO A 184 -28.57 17.10 -11.01
C PRO A 184 -28.42 16.75 -12.49
N ASP A 185 -29.52 16.56 -13.22
CA ASP A 185 -29.46 16.29 -14.67
C ASP A 185 -28.91 17.51 -15.45
N GLU A 186 -29.09 18.72 -14.93
CA GLU A 186 -28.55 19.96 -15.52
C GLU A 186 -27.01 19.92 -15.58
N CYS A 187 -26.33 19.21 -14.68
CA CYS A 187 -24.87 19.05 -14.72
C CYS A 187 -24.37 18.38 -16.01
N PHE A 188 -25.22 17.60 -16.69
CA PHE A 188 -24.89 16.89 -17.93
C PHE A 188 -25.49 17.55 -19.17
N GLU A 189 -26.25 18.64 -19.01
CA GLU A 189 -26.76 19.42 -20.13
C GLU A 189 -25.60 20.17 -20.81
N GLU A 190 -25.62 20.18 -22.14
CA GLU A 190 -24.55 20.75 -22.96
C GLU A 190 -24.39 22.25 -22.63
N GLY A 191 -23.22 22.60 -22.08
CA GLY A 191 -22.88 23.98 -21.69
C GLY A 191 -23.04 24.33 -20.21
N PHE A 192 -23.50 23.40 -19.36
CA PHE A 192 -23.66 23.65 -17.92
C PHE A 192 -22.37 23.44 -17.12
N ALA A 193 -21.67 22.33 -17.37
CA ALA A 193 -20.30 22.11 -16.91
C ALA A 193 -19.42 21.80 -18.11
N THR A 194 -18.31 22.53 -18.23
CA THR A 194 -17.47 22.57 -19.43
C THR A 194 -16.48 21.40 -19.49
N SER A 195 -16.16 20.75 -18.37
CA SER A 195 -15.25 19.59 -18.31
C SER A 195 -15.85 18.40 -17.55
N VAL A 196 -15.29 17.20 -17.78
CA VAL A 196 -15.67 15.97 -17.05
C VAL A 196 -15.45 16.13 -15.54
N GLN A 197 -14.38 16.81 -15.12
CA GLN A 197 -14.13 17.12 -13.71
C GLN A 197 -15.13 18.16 -13.18
N GLY A 198 -15.49 19.17 -13.97
CA GLY A 198 -16.56 20.11 -13.65
C GLY A 198 -17.91 19.41 -13.48
N GLN A 199 -18.22 18.41 -14.32
CA GLN A 199 -19.41 17.57 -14.21
C GLN A 199 -19.40 16.72 -12.94
N HIS A 200 -18.25 16.13 -12.59
CA HIS A 200 -18.07 15.43 -11.32
C HIS A 200 -18.28 16.36 -10.12
N ASN A 201 -17.62 17.51 -10.10
CA ASN A 201 -17.77 18.52 -9.05
C ASN A 201 -19.21 19.04 -8.96
N CYS A 202 -19.88 19.24 -10.10
CA CYS A 202 -21.28 19.64 -10.17
C CYS A 202 -22.22 18.57 -9.59
N ARG A 203 -21.94 17.29 -9.87
CA ARG A 203 -22.69 16.16 -9.31
C ARG A 203 -22.46 16.03 -7.80
N ASP A 204 -21.22 16.27 -7.36
CA ASP A 204 -20.81 16.20 -5.97
C ASP A 204 -21.38 17.33 -5.11
N CYS A 205 -21.88 18.43 -5.72
CA CYS A 205 -22.72 19.41 -5.04
C CYS A 205 -23.89 18.78 -4.28
N ARG A 206 -24.34 17.56 -4.64
CA ARG A 206 -25.55 16.94 -4.09
C ARG A 206 -25.39 15.54 -3.49
N LEU A 207 -24.22 14.91 -3.55
CA LEU A 207 -24.06 13.48 -3.21
C LEU A 207 -23.82 13.15 -1.72
N PHE A 208 -23.87 14.11 -0.80
CA PHE A 208 -23.77 13.84 0.65
C PHE A 208 -24.99 14.34 1.45
N CYS A 209 -26.19 13.87 1.12
CA CYS A 209 -27.41 14.36 1.79
C CYS A 209 -28.52 13.30 2.00
N TYR A 210 -28.35 12.32 2.90
CA TYR A 210 -29.51 11.71 3.58
C TYR A 210 -29.71 12.42 4.92
N GLY A 211 -30.75 13.28 5.00
CA GLY A 211 -30.91 14.28 6.07
C GLY A 211 -31.65 13.78 7.31
N ALA A 212 -31.29 14.31 8.48
CA ALA A 212 -32.16 14.31 9.66
C ALA A 212 -33.25 15.38 9.47
N GLY A 213 -34.52 14.99 9.49
CA GLY A 213 -35.66 15.91 9.43
C GLY A 213 -36.10 16.30 10.83
N VAL A 214 -36.43 17.58 11.06
CA VAL A 214 -37.15 17.98 12.28
C VAL A 214 -38.57 18.32 11.91
N SER A 215 -39.49 17.55 12.46
CA SER A 215 -40.90 17.91 12.43
C SER A 215 -41.21 18.87 13.57
N LYS A 216 -42.17 19.77 13.39
CA LYS A 216 -42.78 20.57 14.44
C LYS A 216 -44.28 20.31 14.35
N VAL A 217 -44.86 19.99 15.49
CA VAL A 217 -46.29 19.63 15.59
C VAL A 217 -46.94 20.63 16.55
N TRP A 218 -48.08 21.21 16.14
CA TRP A 218 -48.92 22.04 17.02
C TRP A 218 -50.33 21.48 17.05
N VAL A 219 -51.00 21.57 18.19
CA VAL A 219 -52.42 21.22 18.36
C VAL A 219 -53.12 22.36 19.07
N GLU A 220 -54.13 22.97 18.44
CA GLU A 220 -54.78 24.21 18.91
C GLU A 220 -53.79 25.35 19.21
N GLY A 221 -52.68 25.40 18.49
CA GLY A 221 -51.62 26.40 18.66
C GLY A 221 -50.58 26.07 19.73
N GLU A 222 -50.77 25.02 20.54
CA GLU A 222 -49.80 24.54 21.52
C GLU A 222 -48.76 23.62 20.85
N PRO A 223 -47.45 23.88 20.97
CA PRO A 223 -46.42 23.03 20.38
C PRO A 223 -46.28 21.70 21.14
N ILE A 224 -46.16 20.61 20.39
CA ILE A 224 -45.88 19.26 20.91
C ILE A 224 -44.45 18.89 20.54
N LEU A 225 -43.74 18.27 21.49
CA LEU A 225 -42.40 17.76 21.26
C LEU A 225 -42.46 16.59 20.26
N SER A 226 -41.86 16.78 19.11
CA SER A 226 -41.61 15.74 18.10
C SER A 226 -40.26 15.09 18.31
N GLN A 227 -40.11 13.85 17.87
CA GLN A 227 -38.83 13.16 17.80
C GLN A 227 -38.13 13.48 16.46
N PRO A 228 -36.78 13.59 16.46
CA PRO A 228 -36.01 13.70 15.23
C PRO A 228 -36.24 12.47 14.35
N ILE A 229 -36.28 12.68 13.04
CA ILE A 229 -36.43 11.60 12.05
C ILE A 229 -35.03 11.31 11.49
N ASP A 230 -34.45 10.18 11.90
CA ASP A 230 -33.26 9.64 11.23
C ASP A 230 -33.70 9.17 9.84
N SER A 231 -33.10 9.76 8.81
CA SER A 231 -33.47 9.59 7.39
C SER A 231 -34.85 10.19 7.06
N ALA A 232 -34.84 11.48 6.68
CA ALA A 232 -36.03 12.18 6.22
C ALA A 232 -36.71 11.39 5.08
N ILE A 233 -37.87 10.81 5.38
CA ILE A 233 -38.71 10.06 4.43
C ILE A 233 -39.35 11.02 3.39
N GLN A 234 -39.06 12.32 3.49
CA GLN A 234 -39.68 13.39 2.70
C GLN A 234 -38.62 14.12 1.89
N ALA A 235 -38.98 14.52 0.67
CA ALA A 235 -38.04 15.16 -0.27
C ALA A 235 -38.00 16.69 -0.15
N SER A 236 -38.97 17.32 0.51
CA SER A 236 -39.06 18.78 0.65
C SER A 236 -39.76 19.19 1.94
N HIS A 237 -39.64 20.46 2.31
CA HIS A 237 -40.44 21.06 3.37
C HIS A 237 -41.94 20.87 3.07
N MET A 238 -42.69 20.35 4.03
CA MET A 238 -44.12 20.07 3.91
C MET A 238 -44.87 20.62 5.11
N THR A 239 -46.07 21.14 4.86
CA THR A 239 -46.98 21.58 5.91
C THR A 239 -48.39 21.07 5.65
N ALA A 240 -49.07 20.64 6.70
CA ALA A 240 -50.48 20.29 6.66
C ALA A 240 -51.17 20.71 7.93
N SER A 241 -52.47 20.96 7.83
CA SER A 241 -53.34 21.30 8.95
C SER A 241 -54.67 20.60 8.77
N GLY A 242 -55.20 20.02 9.84
CA GLY A 242 -56.49 19.35 9.82
C GLY A 242 -56.87 18.83 11.20
N PRO A 243 -58.14 18.46 11.42
CA PRO A 243 -58.55 17.86 12.69
C PRO A 243 -57.87 16.51 12.89
N ILE A 244 -57.50 16.18 14.13
CA ILE A 244 -56.87 14.90 14.46
C ILE A 244 -57.91 13.78 14.33
N HIS A 245 -57.55 12.71 13.63
CA HIS A 245 -58.37 11.52 13.45
C HIS A 245 -57.58 10.27 13.84
N ASP A 246 -58.22 9.37 14.60
CA ASP A 246 -57.61 8.11 14.99
C ASP A 246 -57.59 7.14 13.81
N CYS A 247 -56.40 6.88 13.29
CA CYS A 247 -56.17 5.93 12.21
C CYS A 247 -55.31 4.74 12.66
N SER A 248 -55.33 4.40 13.96
CA SER A 248 -54.59 3.24 14.49
C SER A 248 -55.02 1.91 13.83
N ASN A 249 -56.24 1.85 13.29
CA ASN A 249 -56.74 0.71 12.52
C ASN A 249 -56.00 0.50 11.17
N LEU A 250 -55.29 1.49 10.63
CA LEU A 250 -54.52 1.37 9.39
C LEU A 250 -53.38 0.34 9.49
N ILE A 251 -52.86 0.10 10.69
CA ILE A 251 -51.77 -0.86 10.92
C ILE A 251 -52.28 -2.31 10.96
N LEU A 252 -53.54 -2.51 11.38
CA LEU A 252 -54.08 -3.86 11.63
C LEU A 252 -54.52 -4.58 10.35
N ASP A 253 -54.89 -3.83 9.30
CA ASP A 253 -55.24 -4.38 8.00
C ASP A 253 -54.71 -3.47 6.87
N PRO A 254 -53.72 -3.91 6.07
CA PRO A 254 -53.16 -3.12 4.98
C PRO A 254 -54.16 -2.81 3.85
N LYS A 255 -55.39 -3.35 3.89
CA LYS A 255 -56.50 -3.01 2.99
C LYS A 255 -57.53 -2.09 3.64
N ALA A 256 -57.44 -1.81 4.93
CA ALA A 256 -58.35 -0.90 5.60
C ALA A 256 -58.05 0.54 5.17
N THR A 257 -59.07 1.24 4.66
CA THR A 257 -59.05 2.70 4.49
C THR A 257 -59.48 3.36 5.79
N CYS A 258 -58.82 4.45 6.19
CA CYS A 258 -59.28 5.25 7.33
C CYS A 258 -60.52 6.07 6.88
N LEU A 259 -61.71 5.52 7.11
CA LEU A 259 -62.97 6.15 6.70
C LEU A 259 -63.11 7.52 7.37
N GLU A 260 -63.54 8.53 6.60
CA GLU A 260 -63.65 9.92 7.05
C GLU A 260 -62.32 10.63 7.35
N ALA A 261 -61.17 10.12 6.89
CA ALA A 261 -59.87 10.77 7.09
C ALA A 261 -59.55 11.90 6.09
N GLU A 262 -60.42 12.17 5.12
CA GLU A 262 -60.18 13.17 4.07
C GLU A 262 -59.94 14.57 4.66
N GLY A 263 -58.76 15.14 4.39
CA GLY A 263 -58.32 16.43 4.91
C GLY A 263 -57.95 16.45 6.40
N LYS A 264 -57.87 15.28 7.06
CA LYS A 264 -57.58 15.15 8.49
C LYS A 264 -56.12 14.76 8.75
N ILE A 265 -55.63 15.01 9.96
CA ILE A 265 -54.32 14.56 10.41
C ILE A 265 -54.47 13.20 11.08
N CYS A 266 -53.86 12.18 10.48
CA CYS A 266 -54.05 10.78 10.86
C CYS A 266 -53.06 10.41 11.97
N LEU A 267 -53.59 10.11 13.16
CA LEU A 267 -52.84 9.73 14.34
C LEU A 267 -52.77 8.20 14.43
N ILE A 268 -51.55 7.64 14.51
CA ILE A 268 -51.29 6.21 14.39
C ILE A 268 -50.40 5.73 15.56
N GLU A 269 -50.90 4.78 16.36
CA GLU A 269 -50.10 4.06 17.36
C GLU A 269 -49.28 2.95 16.70
N TYR A 270 -47.96 3.12 16.65
CA TYR A 270 -47.08 2.10 16.08
C TYR A 270 -46.75 1.03 17.11
N THR A 271 -47.01 -0.23 16.78
CA THR A 271 -46.57 -1.39 17.57
C THR A 271 -45.51 -2.14 16.77
N GLU A 272 -44.48 -2.66 17.44
CA GLU A 272 -43.24 -3.21 16.85
C GLU A 272 -43.44 -4.28 15.75
N GLN A 273 -44.65 -4.80 15.56
CA GLN A 273 -44.84 -6.03 14.81
C GLN A 273 -44.97 -5.91 13.29
N PHE A 274 -45.55 -4.89 12.63
CA PHE A 274 -45.91 -5.12 11.21
C PHE A 274 -46.04 -3.98 10.17
N ALA A 275 -45.66 -2.72 10.38
CA ALA A 275 -45.86 -1.72 9.30
C ALA A 275 -44.65 -0.85 9.04
N ILE A 276 -43.92 -1.07 7.94
CA ILE A 276 -42.87 -0.14 7.51
C ILE A 276 -43.51 1.26 7.39
N PRO A 277 -42.98 2.33 8.01
CA PRO A 277 -43.59 3.66 8.06
C PRO A 277 -44.12 4.20 6.72
N TRP A 278 -43.48 3.81 5.61
CA TRP A 278 -43.93 4.14 4.25
C TRP A 278 -45.30 3.54 3.90
N GLN A 279 -45.61 2.32 4.35
CA GLN A 279 -46.90 1.67 4.08
C GLN A 279 -48.04 2.41 4.79
N ALA A 280 -47.85 2.75 6.06
CA ALA A 280 -48.82 3.51 6.83
C ALA A 280 -49.05 4.91 6.20
N SER A 281 -47.97 5.54 5.74
CA SER A 281 -48.03 6.84 5.07
C SER A 281 -48.78 6.78 3.74
N ASN A 282 -48.50 5.79 2.90
CA ASN A 282 -49.21 5.59 1.64
C ASN A 282 -50.69 5.29 1.84
N GLN A 283 -51.04 4.47 2.84
CA GLN A 283 -52.44 4.16 3.12
C GLN A 283 -53.18 5.37 3.68
N ALA A 284 -52.52 6.18 4.50
CA ALA A 284 -53.05 7.46 4.95
C ALA A 284 -53.28 8.40 3.76
N GLU A 285 -52.32 8.51 2.84
CA GLU A 285 -52.46 9.30 1.61
C GLU A 285 -53.62 8.81 0.75
N LEU A 286 -53.72 7.49 0.51
CA LEU A 286 -54.84 6.88 -0.23
C LEU A 286 -56.20 7.10 0.45
N SER A 287 -56.21 7.25 1.77
CA SER A 287 -57.41 7.58 2.56
C SER A 287 -57.73 9.08 2.59
N GLY A 288 -56.93 9.91 1.90
CA GLY A 288 -57.10 11.36 1.82
C GLY A 288 -56.58 12.13 3.04
N CYS A 289 -55.76 11.52 3.90
CA CYS A 289 -55.15 12.21 5.04
C CYS A 289 -54.31 13.40 4.56
N ALA A 290 -54.38 14.52 5.28
CA ALA A 290 -53.54 15.69 5.03
C ALA A 290 -52.10 15.52 5.58
N GLY A 291 -51.90 14.64 6.56
CA GLY A 291 -50.61 14.34 7.17
C GLY A 291 -50.72 13.21 8.20
N VAL A 292 -49.59 12.71 8.67
CA VAL A 292 -49.52 11.57 9.60
C VAL A 292 -48.72 11.94 10.85
N LEU A 293 -49.29 11.65 12.03
CA LEU A 293 -48.62 11.65 13.31
C LEU A 293 -48.48 10.21 13.79
N ALA A 294 -47.26 9.70 13.82
CA ALA A 294 -46.98 8.38 14.37
C ALA A 294 -46.34 8.51 15.76
N PHE A 295 -46.66 7.59 16.65
CA PHE A 295 -46.00 7.50 17.95
C PHE A 295 -45.59 6.06 18.24
N ILE A 296 -44.32 5.88 18.62
CA ILE A 296 -43.65 4.59 18.78
C ILE A 296 -43.05 4.53 20.19
N GLU A 297 -42.95 3.34 20.77
CA GLU A 297 -42.04 3.11 21.89
C GLU A 297 -40.59 3.39 21.44
N PRO A 298 -39.75 4.00 22.30
CA PRO A 298 -38.36 4.28 21.94
C PRO A 298 -37.65 2.98 21.54
N TYR A 299 -37.26 2.90 20.27
CA TYR A 299 -36.57 1.76 19.67
C TYR A 299 -35.16 2.19 19.28
N ASP A 300 -34.14 1.52 19.84
CA ASP A 300 -32.72 1.85 19.65
C ASP A 300 -32.13 1.29 18.33
N GLY A 301 -32.94 0.73 17.43
CA GLY A 301 -32.46 0.14 16.18
C GLY A 301 -32.58 1.09 14.98
N PRO A 302 -31.69 0.96 13.97
CA PRO A 302 -31.73 1.78 12.76
C PRO A 302 -33.04 1.52 12.00
N MET A 303 -33.84 2.56 11.77
CA MET A 303 -35.04 2.45 10.95
C MET A 303 -34.63 2.21 9.49
N ALA A 304 -35.27 1.22 8.85
CA ALA A 304 -34.96 0.86 7.47
C ALA A 304 -35.21 2.05 6.53
N ASN A 305 -34.17 2.47 5.81
CA ASN A 305 -34.26 3.50 4.79
C ASN A 305 -35.19 3.05 3.66
N SER A 306 -36.24 3.82 3.40
CA SER A 306 -37.18 3.60 2.31
C SER A 306 -37.01 4.71 1.27
N ASN A 307 -36.68 4.34 0.03
CA ASN A 307 -36.50 5.26 -1.11
C ASN A 307 -37.82 5.86 -1.65
N SER A 308 -38.95 5.62 -0.97
CA SER A 308 -40.27 6.09 -1.41
C SER A 308 -40.48 7.54 -1.01
N LYS A 309 -40.65 8.44 -1.99
CA LYS A 309 -41.02 9.84 -1.77
C LYS A 309 -42.44 9.90 -1.17
N LEU A 310 -42.56 10.29 0.09
CA LEU A 310 -43.86 10.63 0.68
C LEU A 310 -44.36 11.96 0.14
N MET A 311 -45.68 12.09 -0.08
CA MET A 311 -46.32 13.30 -0.61
C MET A 311 -47.06 14.12 0.48
N ILE A 312 -47.25 13.55 1.67
CA ILE A 312 -47.90 14.21 2.82
C ILE A 312 -46.92 14.31 4.00
N PRO A 313 -46.95 15.37 4.85
CA PRO A 313 -46.08 15.51 6.01
C PRO A 313 -46.27 14.38 7.02
N TYR A 314 -45.15 13.87 7.54
CA TYR A 314 -45.08 12.75 8.48
C TYR A 314 -44.20 13.15 9.67
N ALA A 315 -44.70 12.98 10.88
CA ALA A 315 -43.96 13.33 12.10
C ALA A 315 -44.07 12.24 13.17
N TYR A 316 -42.99 12.06 13.93
CA TYR A 316 -42.97 11.21 15.11
C TYR A 316 -43.16 12.04 16.38
N ILE A 317 -43.99 11.55 17.30
CA ILE A 317 -44.14 12.11 18.65
C ILE A 317 -43.95 10.99 19.69
N PRO A 318 -43.53 11.32 20.92
CA PRO A 318 -43.42 10.35 22.00
C PRO A 318 -44.75 9.63 22.27
N ILE A 319 -44.69 8.35 22.67
CA ILE A 319 -45.87 7.53 22.93
C ILE A 319 -46.81 8.13 23.97
N GLU A 320 -46.28 8.80 25.00
CA GLU A 320 -47.09 9.45 26.03
C GLU A 320 -47.91 10.61 25.46
N GLU A 321 -47.33 11.40 24.55
CA GLU A 321 -48.01 12.49 23.88
C GLU A 321 -49.02 11.97 22.86
N GLY A 322 -48.66 10.95 22.08
CA GLY A 322 -49.59 10.29 21.15
C GLY A 322 -50.83 9.75 21.84
N ARG A 323 -50.67 9.06 22.98
CA ARG A 323 -51.80 8.55 23.77
C ARG A 323 -52.63 9.66 24.43
N LYS A 324 -52.01 10.78 24.83
CA LYS A 324 -52.76 11.96 25.32
C LYS A 324 -53.61 12.57 24.22
N LEU A 325 -53.07 12.68 23.01
CA LEU A 325 -53.80 13.18 21.85
C LEU A 325 -54.99 12.28 21.50
N LEU A 326 -54.74 10.97 21.46
CA LEU A 326 -55.76 9.96 21.18
C LEU A 326 -56.93 10.00 22.16
N LYS A 327 -56.65 10.23 23.45
CA LYS A 327 -57.67 10.22 24.50
C LYS A 327 -58.49 11.52 24.58
N ASN A 328 -57.84 12.67 24.39
CA ASN A 328 -58.40 13.95 24.79
C ASN A 328 -58.54 14.97 23.66
N LYS A 329 -57.95 14.71 22.49
CA LYS A 329 -57.73 15.73 21.44
C LYS A 329 -58.19 15.30 20.05
N ILE A 330 -58.91 14.18 19.92
CA ILE A 330 -59.54 13.79 18.65
C ILE A 330 -60.54 14.86 18.21
N GLY A 331 -60.44 15.28 16.95
CA GLY A 331 -61.25 16.36 16.37
C GLY A 331 -60.67 17.76 16.52
N GLU A 332 -59.68 17.98 17.39
CA GLU A 332 -58.95 19.26 17.48
C GLU A 332 -58.01 19.46 16.29
N THR A 333 -57.73 20.70 15.91
CA THR A 333 -56.90 21.00 14.73
C THR A 333 -55.42 20.85 15.06
N ALA A 334 -54.76 19.92 14.37
CA ALA A 334 -53.31 19.77 14.38
C ALA A 334 -52.69 20.42 13.14
N LYS A 335 -51.52 21.04 13.32
CA LYS A 335 -50.64 21.50 12.25
C LYS A 335 -49.33 20.73 12.32
N ILE A 336 -48.94 20.10 11.23
CA ILE A 336 -47.63 19.46 11.06
C ILE A 336 -46.81 20.33 10.12
N GLN A 337 -45.61 20.68 10.52
CA GLN A 337 -44.59 21.28 9.67
C GLN A 337 -43.35 20.41 9.73
N VAL A 338 -42.97 19.81 8.60
CA VAL A 338 -41.71 19.07 8.50
C VAL A 338 -40.71 20.01 7.84
N ASP A 339 -39.77 20.49 8.65
CA ASP A 339 -38.62 21.24 8.18
C ASP A 339 -37.51 20.23 7.90
N ILE A 340 -37.18 20.05 6.61
CA ILE A 340 -35.95 19.34 6.26
C ILE A 340 -34.82 20.36 6.38
N PHE A 341 -33.98 20.19 7.40
CA PHE A 341 -32.76 20.98 7.50
C PHE A 341 -31.79 20.52 6.40
N GLY A 342 -31.65 21.33 5.36
CA GLY A 342 -30.51 21.24 4.45
C GLY A 342 -29.35 22.06 5.00
N ALA A 343 -28.15 21.49 4.90
CA ALA A 343 -26.83 22.09 5.18
C ALA A 343 -26.33 22.06 6.64
N GLY A 344 -26.03 20.85 7.13
CA GLY A 344 -25.19 20.66 8.31
C GLY A 344 -24.93 19.18 8.61
N CYS A 345 -23.77 18.68 8.18
CA CYS A 345 -23.09 17.46 8.64
C CYS A 345 -23.58 16.09 8.12
N TYR A 346 -22.68 15.38 7.43
CA TYR A 346 -22.45 13.97 7.75
C TYR A 346 -21.48 13.90 8.93
N PRO A 347 -21.71 13.01 9.89
CA PRO A 347 -20.76 12.77 10.95
C PRO A 347 -19.60 11.92 10.40
N ALA A 348 -18.37 12.22 10.83
CA ALA A 348 -17.11 11.67 10.32
C ALA A 348 -16.93 10.12 10.45
N TRP A 349 -17.96 9.37 10.86
CA TRP A 349 -17.89 7.91 11.08
C TRP A 349 -18.30 7.04 9.87
N GLU A 350 -18.83 7.61 8.78
CA GLU A 350 -19.04 6.89 7.50
C GLU A 350 -17.85 6.95 6.53
N SER A 351 -16.71 7.51 6.96
CA SER A 351 -15.44 7.52 6.21
C SER A 351 -14.82 6.13 5.94
N ASN A 352 -15.54 5.06 6.27
CA ASN A 352 -15.07 3.68 6.20
C ASN A 352 -15.82 2.83 5.17
N MET A 353 -16.55 3.38 4.21
CA MET A 353 -17.12 2.58 3.10
C MET A 353 -16.24 2.66 1.86
N CYS A 354 -16.18 1.57 1.12
CA CYS A 354 -15.43 1.46 -0.13
C CYS A 354 -16.17 0.58 -1.15
N SER A 355 -15.85 0.73 -2.42
CA SER A 355 -16.46 -0.04 -3.51
C SER A 355 -15.40 -0.32 -4.58
N ALA A 356 -15.76 -1.05 -5.63
CA ALA A 356 -14.85 -1.26 -6.77
C ALA A 356 -14.44 0.07 -7.44
N THR A 357 -15.25 1.12 -7.33
CA THR A 357 -14.97 2.46 -7.88
C THR A 357 -14.35 3.42 -6.85
N TRP A 358 -14.51 3.15 -5.56
CA TRP A 358 -14.04 4.02 -4.48
C TRP A 358 -13.02 3.30 -3.60
N SER A 359 -11.76 3.72 -3.69
CA SER A 359 -10.68 3.24 -2.83
C SER A 359 -10.75 3.85 -1.44
N CYS A 360 -10.19 3.13 -0.47
CA CYS A 360 -9.96 3.67 0.87
C CYS A 360 -8.85 4.72 0.90
N ASN A 361 -8.84 5.54 1.95
CA ASN A 361 -7.73 6.45 2.25
C ASN A 361 -6.41 5.69 2.49
N ASP A 362 -5.29 6.41 2.38
CA ASP A 362 -3.96 5.85 2.62
C ASP A 362 -3.87 5.11 3.97
N GLY A 363 -3.19 3.96 3.95
CA GLY A 363 -3.07 3.09 5.12
C GLY A 363 -4.32 2.27 5.44
N HIS A 364 -5.34 2.28 4.59
CA HIS A 364 -6.50 1.40 4.69
C HIS A 364 -6.72 0.60 3.39
N PHE A 365 -7.33 -0.57 3.49
CA PHE A 365 -7.74 -1.39 2.35
C PHE A 365 -9.23 -1.70 2.40
N CYS A 366 -9.81 -1.95 1.23
CA CYS A 366 -11.23 -2.26 1.12
C CYS A 366 -11.51 -3.73 1.45
N GLU A 367 -12.17 -3.98 2.58
CA GLU A 367 -12.73 -5.27 2.96
C GLU A 367 -14.14 -5.40 2.38
N PHE A 368 -14.25 -5.95 1.18
CA PHE A 368 -15.54 -6.27 0.56
C PHE A 368 -16.33 -7.26 1.42
N ASN A 369 -17.60 -6.96 1.67
CA ASN A 369 -18.51 -7.91 2.31
C ASN A 369 -18.73 -9.07 1.34
N SER A 370 -18.35 -10.28 1.76
CA SER A 370 -18.71 -11.47 1.00
C SER A 370 -20.22 -11.68 1.16
N VAL A 371 -21.01 -11.22 0.19
CA VAL A 371 -22.40 -11.66 0.09
C VAL A 371 -22.33 -13.14 -0.30
N PRO A 372 -22.80 -14.08 0.53
CA PRO A 372 -22.85 -15.48 0.12
C PRO A 372 -23.76 -15.58 -1.10
N ILE A 373 -23.17 -15.95 -2.24
CA ILE A 373 -23.90 -16.19 -3.47
C ILE A 373 -24.64 -17.51 -3.28
N GLU A 374 -25.83 -17.47 -2.67
CA GLU A 374 -26.63 -18.69 -2.44
C GLU A 374 -27.29 -19.21 -3.72
N ASN A 375 -27.23 -18.49 -4.85
CA ASN A 375 -27.75 -18.95 -6.14
C ASN A 375 -26.75 -18.68 -7.28
N GLU A 376 -25.93 -19.68 -7.59
CA GLU A 376 -24.86 -19.69 -8.60
C GLU A 376 -25.37 -19.68 -10.07
N SER A 377 -26.64 -19.35 -10.33
CA SER A 377 -27.28 -19.62 -11.63
C SER A 377 -27.15 -18.52 -12.69
N ASP A 378 -26.66 -17.32 -12.35
CA ASP A 378 -26.47 -16.25 -13.35
C ASP A 378 -25.01 -15.75 -13.39
N PRO A 379 -24.19 -16.19 -14.36
CA PRO A 379 -22.80 -15.77 -14.49
C PRO A 379 -22.63 -14.28 -14.84
N ASN A 380 -23.71 -13.55 -15.15
CA ASN A 380 -23.67 -12.11 -15.43
C ASN A 380 -24.06 -11.22 -14.22
N GLU A 381 -24.37 -11.81 -13.06
CA GLU A 381 -24.78 -11.04 -11.87
C GLU A 381 -23.63 -10.71 -10.90
N SER A 382 -22.38 -11.10 -11.24
CA SER A 382 -21.19 -10.89 -10.40
C SER A 382 -20.75 -9.42 -10.23
N ASP A 383 -21.32 -8.49 -11.00
CA ASP A 383 -20.97 -7.06 -10.97
C ASP A 383 -21.89 -6.20 -10.09
N ARG A 384 -22.88 -6.80 -9.40
CA ARG A 384 -23.75 -6.02 -8.50
C ARG A 384 -23.07 -5.71 -7.17
N PHE A 385 -22.43 -4.54 -7.15
CA PHE A 385 -22.11 -3.71 -5.98
C PHE A 385 -21.64 -4.48 -4.74
N SER A 386 -20.41 -4.98 -4.78
CA SER A 386 -19.70 -5.34 -3.54
C SER A 386 -19.30 -4.03 -2.84
N GLU A 387 -20.19 -3.51 -2.00
CA GLU A 387 -19.81 -2.53 -0.99
C GLU A 387 -18.96 -3.22 0.07
N GLY A 388 -17.90 -2.55 0.48
CA GLY A 388 -16.97 -3.00 1.50
C GLY A 388 -16.74 -1.94 2.56
N TYR A 389 -15.98 -2.32 3.58
CA TYR A 389 -15.53 -1.40 4.61
C TYR A 389 -14.03 -1.19 4.54
N CYS A 390 -13.57 0.05 4.69
CA CYS A 390 -12.16 0.36 4.84
C CYS A 390 -11.66 -0.17 6.19
N ARG A 391 -10.64 -1.00 6.11
CA ARG A 391 -9.91 -1.52 7.27
C ARG A 391 -8.50 -0.98 7.28
N PRO A 392 -7.93 -0.65 8.45
CA PRO A 392 -6.54 -0.25 8.52
C PRO A 392 -5.66 -1.40 8.02
N CYS A 393 -4.58 -1.05 7.34
CA CYS A 393 -3.59 -2.01 6.87
C CYS A 393 -3.00 -2.81 8.03
N PRO A 394 -2.86 -4.14 7.89
CA PRO A 394 -2.27 -4.96 8.95
C PRO A 394 -0.81 -4.56 9.19
N GLU A 395 -0.36 -4.60 10.44
CA GLU A 395 1.04 -4.31 10.81
C GLU A 395 2.03 -5.19 10.04
N ASN A 396 1.64 -6.44 9.76
CA ASN A 396 2.37 -7.34 8.89
C ASN A 396 1.65 -7.47 7.54
N PRO A 397 2.22 -6.94 6.44
CA PRO A 397 1.60 -6.99 5.12
C PRO A 397 1.32 -8.41 4.62
N VAL A 398 2.04 -9.43 5.11
CA VAL A 398 1.79 -10.85 4.78
C VAL A 398 0.37 -11.28 5.17
N LEU A 399 -0.25 -10.60 6.14
CA LEU A 399 -1.64 -10.86 6.57
C LEU A 399 -2.70 -10.44 5.55
N CYS A 400 -2.31 -9.71 4.49
CA CYS A 400 -3.18 -9.53 3.33
C CYS A 400 -3.47 -10.86 2.63
N TYR A 401 -2.54 -11.82 2.69
CA TYR A 401 -2.61 -13.10 1.99
C TYR A 401 -3.00 -14.25 2.91
N PHE A 402 -2.60 -14.20 4.19
CA PHE A 402 -2.82 -15.26 5.18
C PHE A 402 -3.53 -14.71 6.42
N ASP A 403 -4.50 -15.44 6.99
CA ASP A 403 -5.27 -14.99 8.17
C ASP A 403 -4.63 -15.50 9.45
N ASP A 404 -4.28 -14.60 10.38
CA ASP A 404 -3.73 -14.96 11.71
C ASP A 404 -4.84 -15.32 12.71
N ARG A 405 -5.87 -16.06 12.25
CA ARG A 405 -6.89 -16.56 13.17
C ARG A 405 -6.29 -17.63 14.08
N LYS A 406 -5.90 -17.20 15.27
CA LYS A 406 -5.67 -18.06 16.43
C LYS A 406 -7.00 -18.54 16.99
N ASP A 407 -7.74 -19.32 16.22
CA ASP A 407 -8.82 -20.12 16.79
C ASP A 407 -8.13 -21.10 17.74
N GLY A 408 -8.31 -20.93 19.06
CA GLY A 408 -7.49 -21.49 20.17
C GLY A 408 -7.38 -23.02 20.29
N ARG A 409 -7.26 -23.73 19.17
CA ARG A 409 -7.01 -25.17 19.01
C ARG A 409 -5.78 -25.48 18.17
N SER A 410 -5.13 -24.52 17.53
CA SER A 410 -3.82 -24.71 16.88
C SER A 410 -3.22 -23.36 16.50
N ASP A 411 -1.90 -23.15 16.67
CA ASP A 411 -1.15 -21.99 16.14
C ASP A 411 -1.03 -22.07 14.60
N VAL A 412 -2.15 -22.34 13.91
CA VAL A 412 -2.19 -22.55 12.47
C VAL A 412 -2.83 -21.32 11.85
N VAL A 413 -1.99 -20.46 11.29
CA VAL A 413 -2.42 -19.39 10.37
C VAL A 413 -3.25 -20.06 9.27
N THR A 414 -4.51 -19.67 9.15
CA THR A 414 -5.43 -20.24 8.16
C THR A 414 -5.35 -19.39 6.90
N VAL A 415 -5.49 -20.00 5.72
CA VAL A 415 -5.61 -19.18 4.51
C VAL A 415 -6.88 -18.37 4.62
N SER A 416 -6.76 -17.08 4.36
CA SER A 416 -7.88 -16.18 4.50
C SER A 416 -8.97 -16.59 3.51
N THR A 417 -10.23 -16.64 3.95
CA THR A 417 -11.39 -16.92 3.08
C THR A 417 -11.77 -15.70 2.24
N LYS A 418 -10.83 -14.78 2.06
CA LYS A 418 -11.00 -13.51 1.38
C LYS A 418 -11.21 -13.74 -0.11
N THR A 419 -12.11 -12.96 -0.70
CA THR A 419 -12.27 -12.90 -2.16
C THR A 419 -10.97 -12.40 -2.81
N VAL A 420 -10.76 -12.74 -4.09
CA VAL A 420 -9.60 -12.29 -4.88
C VAL A 420 -9.44 -10.77 -4.80
N GLN A 421 -10.54 -10.04 -4.97
CA GLN A 421 -10.58 -8.58 -4.86
C GLN A 421 -10.08 -8.07 -3.51
N LYS A 422 -10.42 -8.73 -2.40
CA LYS A 422 -9.98 -8.30 -1.06
C LYS A 422 -8.48 -8.55 -0.83
N VAL A 423 -7.92 -9.62 -1.37
CA VAL A 423 -6.46 -9.85 -1.34
C VAL A 423 -5.75 -8.80 -2.18
N GLN A 424 -6.30 -8.50 -3.37
CA GLN A 424 -5.74 -7.51 -4.28
C GLN A 424 -5.78 -6.08 -3.70
N THR A 425 -6.92 -5.63 -3.16
CA THR A 425 -7.02 -4.30 -2.53
C THR A 425 -6.13 -4.18 -1.31
N CYS A 426 -6.05 -5.20 -0.46
CA CYS A 426 -5.11 -5.21 0.67
C CYS A 426 -3.67 -5.13 0.19
N ALA A 427 -3.30 -5.95 -0.81
CA ALA A 427 -1.95 -5.97 -1.34
C ALA A 427 -1.53 -4.63 -1.95
N THR A 428 -2.39 -4.04 -2.78
CA THR A 428 -2.11 -2.77 -3.44
C THR A 428 -2.12 -1.59 -2.47
N SER A 429 -3.17 -1.44 -1.67
CA SER A 429 -3.32 -0.27 -0.77
C SER A 429 -2.33 -0.29 0.39
N CYS A 430 -1.97 -1.47 0.90
CA CYS A 430 -1.03 -1.60 2.02
C CYS A 430 0.43 -1.77 1.60
N GLY A 431 0.72 -1.70 0.30
CA GLY A 431 2.05 -2.02 -0.24
C GLY A 431 2.50 -3.42 0.18
N ALA A 432 1.56 -4.37 0.31
CA ALA A 432 1.89 -5.72 0.72
C ALA A 432 2.44 -6.49 -0.47
N GLU A 433 3.76 -6.50 -0.58
CA GLU A 433 4.45 -7.41 -1.46
C GLU A 433 4.63 -8.76 -0.75
N LEU A 434 4.31 -9.87 -1.43
CA LEU A 434 4.78 -11.19 -1.00
C LEU A 434 6.27 -11.39 -1.21
N THR A 435 6.91 -10.42 -1.86
CA THR A 435 8.34 -10.29 -1.68
C THR A 435 8.56 -9.90 -0.21
N SER A 436 8.82 -10.90 0.62
CA SER A 436 9.47 -10.59 1.89
C SER A 436 10.70 -9.74 1.54
N LYS A 437 11.11 -8.80 2.39
CA LYS A 437 12.37 -8.08 2.19
C LYS A 437 13.58 -9.05 2.02
N GLY A 438 13.39 -10.35 2.31
CA GLY A 438 14.30 -11.46 2.04
C GLY A 438 13.97 -12.37 0.84
N CYS A 439 12.95 -12.12 0.01
CA CYS A 439 12.70 -12.94 -1.17
C CYS A 439 13.86 -12.78 -2.16
N LYS A 440 14.68 -13.84 -2.25
CA LYS A 440 15.94 -13.89 -3.00
C LYS A 440 15.76 -14.17 -4.49
N PHE A 441 14.66 -14.84 -4.85
CA PHE A 441 14.33 -15.23 -6.23
C PHE A 441 13.28 -14.32 -6.89
N CYS A 442 12.70 -13.39 -6.13
CA CYS A 442 11.79 -12.40 -6.68
C CYS A 442 12.60 -11.33 -7.43
N THR A 443 12.45 -11.26 -8.74
CA THR A 443 12.84 -10.05 -9.48
C THR A 443 11.93 -8.89 -9.12
N SER A 444 12.36 -7.65 -9.34
CA SER A 444 11.52 -6.44 -9.23
C SER A 444 10.21 -6.51 -10.03
N GLN A 445 10.12 -7.41 -11.01
CA GLN A 445 8.93 -7.70 -11.80
C GLN A 445 7.91 -8.65 -11.15
N VAL A 446 8.16 -9.13 -9.93
CA VAL A 446 7.14 -9.82 -9.15
C VAL A 446 6.31 -8.74 -8.43
N THR A 447 5.59 -7.94 -9.21
CA THR A 447 4.52 -7.09 -8.68
C THR A 447 3.34 -7.99 -8.32
N GLY A 448 2.49 -7.56 -7.38
CA GLY A 448 1.40 -8.36 -6.79
C GLY A 448 0.70 -9.27 -7.82
N PHE A 449 0.39 -10.51 -7.43
CA PHE A 449 0.05 -11.57 -8.39
C PHE A 449 -0.88 -11.10 -9.50
N GLU A 450 -0.54 -11.47 -10.73
CA GLU A 450 -1.50 -11.56 -11.81
C GLU A 450 -2.59 -12.52 -11.35
N PHE A 451 -3.72 -11.97 -10.94
CA PHE A 451 -4.91 -12.72 -10.58
C PHE A 451 -5.87 -12.72 -11.77
N GLY A 452 -6.64 -13.80 -11.91
CA GLY A 452 -7.61 -13.96 -12.98
C GLY A 452 -7.17 -15.04 -13.93
N VAL A 453 -7.89 -16.15 -13.91
CA VAL A 453 -7.77 -17.24 -14.85
C VAL A 453 -9.18 -17.57 -15.28
N GLU A 454 -9.46 -17.53 -16.59
CA GLU A 454 -10.78 -17.85 -17.13
C GLU A 454 -11.09 -19.35 -16.94
N ASP A 455 -10.10 -20.21 -17.21
CA ASP A 455 -10.23 -21.66 -17.11
C ASP A 455 -9.54 -22.23 -15.87
N LYS A 456 -10.26 -23.05 -15.09
CA LYS A 456 -9.70 -23.74 -13.89
C LYS A 456 -8.48 -24.61 -14.21
N GLU A 457 -8.35 -25.10 -15.45
CA GLU A 457 -7.22 -25.93 -15.89
C GLU A 457 -5.91 -25.13 -16.01
N ASP A 458 -6.03 -23.81 -16.22
CA ASP A 458 -4.90 -22.88 -16.30
C ASP A 458 -4.54 -22.28 -14.95
N GLN A 459 -5.21 -22.69 -13.87
CA GLN A 459 -4.87 -22.28 -12.52
C GLN A 459 -3.55 -22.95 -12.08
N CYS A 460 -2.72 -22.18 -11.40
CA CYS A 460 -1.49 -22.66 -10.80
C CYS A 460 -1.79 -23.70 -9.72
N ILE A 461 -1.35 -24.93 -9.98
CA ILE A 461 -1.39 -26.00 -8.98
C ILE A 461 0.03 -26.17 -8.43
N LEU A 462 0.21 -25.90 -7.13
CA LEU A 462 1.50 -26.08 -6.45
C LEU A 462 1.95 -27.56 -6.48
N CYS A 463 0.99 -28.46 -6.23
CA CYS A 463 1.18 -29.91 -6.11
C CYS A 463 0.19 -30.63 -7.05
N PRO A 464 0.61 -31.08 -8.24
CA PRO A 464 -0.28 -31.59 -9.30
C PRO A 464 -1.21 -32.74 -8.90
N GLN A 465 -0.81 -33.57 -7.93
CA GLN A 465 -1.60 -34.72 -7.46
C GLN A 465 -2.23 -34.49 -6.07
N TYR A 466 -2.14 -33.28 -5.52
CA TYR A 466 -2.54 -32.97 -4.14
C TYR A 466 -1.87 -33.87 -3.09
N ASP A 467 -0.70 -34.42 -3.42
CA ASP A 467 0.05 -35.41 -2.63
C ASP A 467 1.13 -34.74 -1.76
N MET A 468 0.74 -33.69 -1.05
CA MET A 468 1.68 -32.99 -0.16
C MET A 468 2.10 -33.90 0.99
N ARG A 469 3.38 -34.26 1.04
CA ARG A 469 3.93 -35.15 2.08
C ARG A 469 4.27 -34.42 3.37
N TYR A 470 4.57 -33.13 3.28
CA TYR A 470 5.08 -32.35 4.40
C TYR A 470 4.37 -31.00 4.55
N PRO A 471 3.11 -31.00 5.03
CA PRO A 471 2.30 -29.79 5.14
C PRO A 471 2.85 -28.73 6.10
N ASP A 472 3.53 -29.14 7.15
CA ASP A 472 4.01 -28.25 8.23
C ASP A 472 5.37 -27.59 7.94
N ARG A 473 6.01 -27.91 6.81
CA ARG A 473 7.31 -27.34 6.47
C ARG A 473 7.18 -25.88 6.05
N ILE A 474 8.14 -25.07 6.48
CA ILE A 474 8.17 -23.64 6.16
C ILE A 474 8.77 -23.45 4.78
N VAL A 475 8.14 -22.61 3.97
CA VAL A 475 8.62 -22.19 2.65
C VAL A 475 9.23 -20.79 2.78
N PRO A 476 10.57 -20.66 2.91
CA PRO A 476 11.22 -19.41 3.30
C PRO A 476 11.01 -18.25 2.30
N LEU A 477 10.58 -18.54 1.08
CA LEU A 477 10.31 -17.53 0.06
C LEU A 477 9.19 -16.55 0.46
N PHE A 478 8.16 -17.06 1.13
CA PHE A 478 6.94 -16.31 1.45
C PHE A 478 6.94 -15.76 2.89
N GLY A 479 8.10 -15.81 3.57
CA GLY A 479 8.29 -15.36 4.94
C GLY A 479 8.61 -16.52 5.90
N ASP A 480 9.04 -16.18 7.11
CA ASP A 480 9.56 -17.14 8.08
C ASP A 480 8.52 -18.11 8.65
N ASN A 481 7.23 -17.88 8.40
CA ASN A 481 6.12 -18.61 9.01
C ASN A 481 5.12 -19.21 8.01
N VAL A 482 5.38 -19.13 6.70
CA VAL A 482 4.45 -19.67 5.69
C VAL A 482 4.71 -21.16 5.52
N THR A 483 3.75 -21.98 5.94
CA THR A 483 3.81 -23.44 5.79
C THR A 483 3.40 -23.87 4.39
N CYS A 484 3.84 -25.07 3.99
CA CYS A 484 3.45 -25.68 2.73
C CYS A 484 1.93 -25.78 2.55
N TRP A 485 1.20 -26.14 3.61
CA TRP A 485 -0.27 -26.19 3.58
C TRP A 485 -0.90 -24.84 3.30
N GLN A 486 -0.40 -23.77 3.94
CA GLN A 486 -0.88 -22.40 3.69
C GLN A 486 -0.62 -22.00 2.25
N LEU A 487 0.56 -22.32 1.73
CA LEU A 487 0.93 -22.00 0.37
C LEU A 487 0.06 -22.75 -0.66
N GLU A 488 -0.20 -24.04 -0.46
CA GLU A 488 -1.11 -24.78 -1.34
C GLU A 488 -2.53 -24.26 -1.26
N SER A 489 -3.01 -23.99 -0.04
CA SER A 489 -4.35 -23.42 0.17
C SER A 489 -4.48 -22.03 -0.47
N PHE A 490 -3.41 -21.24 -0.49
CA PHE A 490 -3.33 -19.97 -1.21
C PHE A 490 -3.53 -20.18 -2.72
N PHE A 491 -2.73 -21.05 -3.35
CA PHE A 491 -2.83 -21.32 -4.80
C PHE A 491 -4.13 -22.02 -5.20
N LYS A 492 -4.75 -22.81 -4.32
CA LYS A 492 -6.07 -23.42 -4.55
C LYS A 492 -7.20 -22.39 -4.60
N ARG A 493 -7.13 -21.36 -3.75
CA ARG A 493 -8.22 -20.38 -3.61
C ARG A 493 -8.10 -19.22 -4.58
N LEU A 494 -6.88 -18.81 -4.89
CA LEU A 494 -6.64 -17.67 -5.76
C LEU A 494 -6.33 -18.17 -7.18
N PRO A 495 -7.07 -17.67 -8.20
CA PRO A 495 -6.83 -18.01 -9.58
C PRO A 495 -5.55 -17.30 -10.05
N VAL A 496 -4.41 -17.92 -9.79
CA VAL A 496 -3.11 -17.47 -10.29
C VAL A 496 -2.84 -18.23 -11.60
N PRO A 497 -2.53 -17.59 -12.73
CA PRO A 497 -2.22 -18.27 -13.97
C PRO A 497 -1.03 -19.22 -13.82
N LYS A 498 -1.13 -20.41 -14.39
CA LYS A 498 -0.09 -21.44 -14.38
C LYS A 498 1.21 -20.97 -15.03
N ASP A 499 1.09 -20.13 -16.06
CA ASP A 499 2.25 -19.58 -16.77
C ASP A 499 2.84 -18.34 -16.09
N SER A 500 2.16 -17.81 -15.06
CA SER A 500 2.67 -16.66 -14.30
C SER A 500 4.02 -16.99 -13.68
N ARG A 501 4.90 -15.99 -13.61
CA ARG A 501 6.22 -16.12 -12.98
C ARG A 501 6.12 -16.58 -11.52
N ASN A 502 5.08 -16.14 -10.82
CA ASN A 502 4.80 -16.53 -9.44
C ASN A 502 4.50 -18.02 -9.31
N CYS A 503 3.71 -18.58 -10.23
CA CYS A 503 3.45 -20.00 -10.27
C CYS A 503 4.75 -20.80 -10.52
N GLN A 504 5.54 -20.39 -11.51
CA GLN A 504 6.80 -21.06 -11.85
C GLN A 504 7.78 -21.06 -10.66
N ILE A 505 7.91 -19.93 -9.97
CA ILE A 505 8.76 -19.82 -8.78
C ILE A 505 8.21 -20.72 -7.66
N ALA A 506 6.91 -20.69 -7.38
CA ALA A 506 6.31 -21.53 -6.35
C ALA A 506 6.46 -23.03 -6.65
N GLN A 507 6.24 -23.43 -7.90
CA GLN A 507 6.45 -24.80 -8.38
C GLN A 507 7.92 -25.22 -8.32
N SER A 508 8.86 -24.30 -8.49
CA SER A 508 10.30 -24.61 -8.31
C SER A 508 10.64 -24.96 -6.85
N MET A 509 9.78 -24.59 -5.89
CA MET A 509 9.95 -24.83 -4.46
C MET A 509 9.04 -25.94 -3.89
N ASN A 510 8.16 -26.54 -4.70
CA ASN A 510 7.23 -27.57 -4.21
C ASN A 510 7.93 -28.83 -3.65
N PHE A 511 9.21 -29.02 -3.96
CA PHE A 511 10.04 -30.09 -3.37
C PHE A 511 10.16 -29.95 -1.85
N ILE A 512 10.10 -28.73 -1.31
CA ILE A 512 10.10 -28.47 0.14
C ILE A 512 8.91 -29.18 0.77
N CYS A 513 7.74 -29.07 0.13
CA CYS A 513 6.47 -29.66 0.54
C CYS A 513 6.35 -31.17 0.22
N GLY A 514 7.34 -31.73 -0.49
CA GLY A 514 7.39 -33.14 -0.86
C GLY A 514 6.41 -33.52 -1.97
N CYS A 515 5.99 -32.57 -2.79
CA CYS A 515 5.05 -32.81 -3.89
C CYS A 515 5.75 -33.36 -5.14
N ASP A 516 5.02 -34.15 -5.94
CA ASP A 516 5.49 -34.64 -7.24
C ASP A 516 5.47 -33.51 -8.29
N GLY A 517 6.57 -32.77 -8.37
CA GLY A 517 6.69 -31.54 -9.17
C GLY A 517 7.81 -31.54 -10.22
N THR A 518 8.18 -30.36 -10.71
CA THR A 518 9.46 -30.13 -11.42
C THR A 518 10.65 -30.50 -10.54
N GLY A 519 10.47 -30.44 -9.22
CA GLY A 519 11.50 -30.74 -8.24
C GLY A 519 12.57 -29.66 -8.20
N TYR A 520 13.42 -29.74 -7.18
CA TYR A 520 14.55 -28.84 -7.02
C TYR A 520 15.47 -28.89 -8.27
N ALA A 521 15.60 -27.76 -8.98
CA ALA A 521 16.33 -27.63 -10.24
C ALA A 521 15.93 -28.64 -11.35
N GLY A 522 14.66 -29.03 -11.42
CA GLY A 522 14.17 -30.00 -12.41
C GLY A 522 14.39 -31.48 -12.02
N ALA A 523 15.00 -31.75 -10.86
CA ALA A 523 15.28 -33.09 -10.38
C ALA A 523 14.09 -33.68 -9.62
N LYS A 524 13.16 -34.29 -10.37
CA LYS A 524 11.94 -34.91 -9.82
C LYS A 524 12.18 -36.13 -8.92
N THR A 525 13.20 -36.93 -9.22
CA THR A 525 13.47 -38.20 -8.50
C THR A 525 14.62 -38.04 -7.52
N SER A 526 14.59 -38.78 -6.40
CA SER A 526 15.67 -38.81 -5.42
C SER A 526 17.02 -39.17 -6.04
N THR A 527 17.04 -40.04 -7.05
CA THR A 527 18.25 -40.37 -7.82
C THR A 527 18.79 -39.17 -8.59
N LYS A 528 17.94 -38.40 -9.26
CA LYS A 528 18.37 -37.19 -9.97
C LYS A 528 18.89 -36.13 -9.00
N GLN A 529 18.23 -35.95 -7.86
CA GLN A 529 18.68 -35.04 -6.80
C GLN A 529 20.04 -35.47 -6.24
N ALA A 530 20.22 -36.77 -6.00
CA ALA A 530 21.50 -37.31 -5.57
C ALA A 530 22.60 -37.08 -6.62
N VAL A 531 22.32 -37.31 -7.91
CA VAL A 531 23.27 -37.03 -9.00
C VAL A 531 23.63 -35.54 -9.03
N LEU A 532 22.65 -34.64 -8.90
CA LEU A 532 22.89 -33.20 -8.90
C LEU A 532 23.76 -32.76 -7.71
N ALA A 533 23.61 -33.40 -6.55
CA ALA A 533 24.46 -33.15 -5.38
C ALA A 533 25.86 -33.79 -5.52
N TRP A 534 25.99 -34.98 -6.11
CA TRP A 534 27.27 -35.70 -6.19
C TRP A 534 28.17 -35.29 -7.36
N LEU A 535 27.59 -34.85 -8.48
CA LEU A 535 28.36 -34.50 -9.67
C LEU A 535 29.35 -33.34 -9.40
N PRO A 536 28.96 -32.24 -8.73
CA PRO A 536 29.92 -31.21 -8.35
C PRO A 536 30.94 -31.69 -7.31
N ARG A 537 30.59 -32.62 -6.41
CA ARG A 537 31.54 -33.20 -5.44
C ARG A 537 32.68 -33.92 -6.13
N VAL A 538 32.37 -34.79 -7.09
CA VAL A 538 33.39 -35.58 -7.80
C VAL A 538 34.32 -34.67 -8.62
N ALA A 539 33.76 -33.66 -9.28
CA ALA A 539 34.55 -32.65 -9.99
C ALA A 539 35.45 -31.86 -9.03
N ALA A 540 34.92 -31.41 -7.88
CA ALA A 540 35.66 -30.68 -6.88
C ALA A 540 36.78 -31.51 -6.22
N ILE A 541 36.54 -32.80 -5.94
CA ILE A 541 37.57 -33.72 -5.43
C ILE A 541 38.70 -33.91 -6.45
N SER A 542 38.34 -34.05 -7.73
CA SER A 542 39.34 -34.14 -8.80
C SER A 542 40.18 -32.86 -8.89
N SER A 543 39.52 -31.70 -8.76
CA SER A 543 40.20 -30.39 -8.70
C SER A 543 41.15 -30.30 -7.51
N LEU A 544 40.69 -30.65 -6.30
CA LEU A 544 41.50 -30.70 -5.07
C LEU A 544 42.80 -31.50 -5.26
N MET A 545 42.72 -32.67 -5.90
CA MET A 545 43.90 -33.48 -6.18
C MET A 545 44.85 -32.79 -7.17
N GLY A 546 44.30 -32.17 -8.22
CA GLY A 546 45.06 -31.39 -9.19
C GLY A 546 45.79 -30.21 -8.57
N SER A 547 45.10 -29.36 -7.81
CA SER A 547 45.71 -28.19 -7.16
C SER A 547 46.73 -28.63 -6.10
N SER A 548 46.44 -29.70 -5.34
CA SER A 548 47.40 -30.28 -4.39
C SER A 548 48.70 -30.73 -5.07
N PHE A 549 48.59 -31.38 -6.24
CA PHE A 549 49.76 -31.79 -7.02
C PHE A 549 50.58 -30.60 -7.52
N ILE A 550 49.93 -29.53 -8.03
CA ILE A 550 50.63 -28.33 -8.48
C ILE A 550 51.33 -27.62 -7.31
N ILE A 551 50.67 -27.50 -6.16
CA ILE A 551 51.28 -26.96 -4.94
C ILE A 551 52.52 -27.79 -4.58
N TYR A 552 52.40 -29.12 -4.54
CA TYR A 552 53.53 -30.00 -4.26
C TYR A 552 54.69 -29.83 -5.26
N ASP A 553 54.42 -29.84 -6.57
CA ASP A 553 55.47 -29.75 -7.60
C ASP A 553 56.18 -28.39 -7.61
N THR A 554 55.41 -27.29 -7.51
CA THR A 554 55.98 -25.93 -7.46
C THR A 554 56.80 -25.71 -6.20
N GLN A 555 56.42 -26.34 -5.09
CA GLN A 555 57.15 -26.31 -3.83
C GLN A 555 58.27 -27.36 -3.76
N ARG A 556 58.42 -28.33 -4.66
CA ARG A 556 59.42 -29.40 -4.47
C ARG A 556 60.87 -28.92 -4.50
N THR A 557 61.19 -27.92 -5.34
CA THR A 557 62.59 -27.50 -5.59
C THR A 557 62.79 -26.01 -5.31
N PRO A 558 63.86 -25.58 -4.59
CA PRO A 558 64.09 -24.17 -4.29
C PRO A 558 64.26 -23.31 -5.56
N LEU A 559 64.87 -23.87 -6.62
CA LEU A 559 64.98 -23.21 -7.93
C LEU A 559 63.62 -22.97 -8.59
N LYS A 560 62.65 -23.88 -8.41
CA LYS A 560 61.28 -23.70 -8.89
C LYS A 560 60.57 -22.62 -8.07
N ARG A 561 60.64 -22.67 -6.74
CA ARG A 561 60.02 -21.68 -5.83
C ARG A 561 60.51 -20.24 -6.07
N ALA A 562 61.75 -20.09 -6.54
CA ALA A 562 62.33 -18.79 -6.82
C ALA A 562 61.73 -18.09 -8.05
N LYS A 563 61.09 -18.83 -8.98
CA LYS A 563 60.53 -18.23 -10.21
C LYS A 563 59.18 -17.56 -9.95
N VAL A 564 58.96 -16.37 -10.53
CA VAL A 564 57.71 -15.60 -10.36
C VAL A 564 56.50 -16.39 -10.87
N ILE A 565 56.62 -17.03 -12.04
CA ILE A 565 55.55 -17.87 -12.60
C ILE A 565 55.10 -18.99 -11.65
N ASN A 566 56.05 -19.66 -10.98
CA ASN A 566 55.73 -20.76 -10.07
C ASN A 566 55.09 -20.25 -8.77
N LYS A 567 55.42 -19.02 -8.34
CA LYS A 567 54.72 -18.37 -7.23
C LYS A 567 53.27 -18.09 -7.61
N ILE A 568 53.02 -17.53 -8.80
CA ILE A 568 51.65 -17.29 -9.31
C ILE A 568 50.88 -18.61 -9.41
N LEU A 569 51.45 -19.64 -10.02
CA LEU A 569 50.81 -20.96 -10.14
C LEU A 569 50.53 -21.61 -8.79
N CYS A 570 51.45 -21.52 -7.83
CA CYS A 570 51.24 -22.02 -6.48
C CYS A 570 50.09 -21.27 -5.80
N THR A 571 50.04 -19.94 -5.91
CA THR A 571 48.98 -19.12 -5.32
C THR A 571 47.62 -19.42 -5.95
N ILE A 572 47.53 -19.51 -7.30
CA ILE A 572 46.31 -19.94 -8.01
C ILE A 572 45.82 -21.27 -7.44
N SER A 573 46.72 -22.24 -7.31
CA SER A 573 46.38 -23.58 -6.83
C SER A 573 45.95 -23.60 -5.36
N VAL A 574 46.48 -22.71 -4.50
CA VAL A 574 46.05 -22.61 -3.10
C VAL A 574 44.60 -22.11 -3.00
N PHE A 575 44.23 -21.06 -3.73
CA PHE A 575 42.86 -20.55 -3.71
C PHE A 575 41.88 -21.49 -4.41
N ASP A 576 42.30 -22.14 -5.49
CA ASP A 576 41.54 -23.20 -6.15
C ASP A 576 41.31 -24.41 -5.24
N PHE A 577 42.32 -24.80 -4.46
CA PHE A 577 42.18 -25.84 -3.43
C PHE A 577 41.13 -25.44 -2.38
N MET A 578 41.17 -24.21 -1.87
CA MET A 578 40.21 -23.73 -0.87
C MET A 578 38.77 -23.69 -1.42
N GLY A 579 38.58 -23.17 -2.64
CA GLY A 579 37.27 -23.14 -3.29
C GLY A 579 36.75 -24.55 -3.60
N SER A 580 37.61 -25.42 -4.12
CA SER A 580 37.28 -26.82 -4.39
C SER A 580 36.96 -27.59 -3.11
N LEU A 581 37.60 -27.27 -1.98
CA LEU A 581 37.28 -27.90 -0.69
C LEU A 581 35.85 -27.58 -0.26
N ALA A 582 35.44 -26.31 -0.37
CA ALA A 582 34.08 -25.89 -0.06
C ALA A 582 33.05 -26.49 -1.03
N MET A 583 33.38 -26.54 -2.33
CA MET A 583 32.55 -27.18 -3.35
C MET A 583 32.45 -28.69 -3.16
N ALA A 584 33.47 -29.37 -2.63
CA ALA A 584 33.44 -30.81 -2.36
C ALA A 584 32.38 -31.20 -1.32
N PHE A 585 31.95 -30.26 -0.47
CA PHE A 585 30.85 -30.47 0.47
C PHE A 585 29.46 -30.23 -0.16
N THR A 586 29.34 -29.45 -1.24
CA THR A 586 28.07 -29.14 -1.96
C THR A 586 26.88 -28.86 -1.02
N THR A 587 25.86 -29.71 -1.01
CA THR A 587 24.65 -29.59 -0.21
C THR A 587 24.86 -29.82 1.29
N LEU A 588 25.99 -30.42 1.72
CA LEU A 588 26.19 -30.78 3.13
C LEU A 588 26.14 -29.58 4.10
N PRO A 589 26.79 -28.42 3.81
CA PRO A 589 26.80 -27.27 4.72
C PRO A 589 25.52 -26.43 4.70
N LEU A 590 24.53 -26.77 3.86
CA LEU A 590 23.26 -26.04 3.79
C LEU A 590 22.42 -26.34 5.03
N PRO A 591 21.61 -25.38 5.51
CA PRO A 591 20.63 -25.60 6.56
C PRO A 591 19.75 -26.84 6.32
N GLU A 592 19.53 -27.62 7.37
CA GLU A 592 18.59 -28.75 7.32
C GLU A 592 17.16 -28.28 7.00
N ILE A 593 16.80 -27.04 7.38
CA ILE A 593 15.48 -26.44 7.14
C ILE A 593 15.16 -26.24 5.66
N ASP A 594 16.15 -26.29 4.77
CA ASP A 594 15.94 -26.10 3.34
C ASP A 594 15.43 -27.37 2.65
N TYR A 595 15.46 -28.51 3.35
CA TYR A 595 14.99 -29.81 2.86
C TYR A 595 15.64 -30.27 1.54
N ILE A 596 16.85 -29.81 1.26
CA ILE A 596 17.65 -30.19 0.09
C ILE A 596 18.34 -31.53 0.34
N TYR A 597 18.47 -32.35 -0.69
CA TYR A 597 19.12 -33.66 -0.57
C TYR A 597 20.53 -33.56 0.03
N GLY A 598 20.71 -34.16 1.21
CA GLY A 598 21.99 -34.22 1.92
C GLY A 598 22.35 -32.97 2.71
N SER A 599 21.44 -31.99 2.88
CA SER A 599 21.65 -30.87 3.79
C SER A 599 21.63 -31.31 5.25
N LYS A 600 22.67 -30.97 6.00
CA LYS A 600 22.85 -31.28 7.44
C LYS A 600 23.56 -30.15 8.20
N GLY A 601 23.68 -28.99 7.57
CA GLY A 601 24.40 -27.84 8.10
C GLY A 601 23.47 -26.85 8.79
N SER A 602 24.02 -25.66 8.99
CA SER A 602 23.35 -24.48 9.54
C SER A 602 23.63 -23.26 8.67
N LYS A 603 22.99 -22.13 8.98
CA LYS A 603 23.28 -20.84 8.32
C LYS A 603 24.78 -20.50 8.40
N ALA A 604 25.43 -20.76 9.53
CA ALA A 604 26.85 -20.49 9.71
C ALA A 604 27.75 -21.36 8.81
N THR A 605 27.46 -22.66 8.67
CA THR A 605 28.23 -23.53 7.77
C THR A 605 28.00 -23.17 6.30
N CYS A 606 26.80 -22.69 5.97
CA CYS A 606 26.48 -22.18 4.65
C CYS A 606 27.23 -20.89 4.32
N THR A 607 27.24 -19.92 5.23
CA THR A 607 28.03 -18.68 5.09
C THR A 607 29.52 -18.98 4.93
N ALA A 608 30.06 -19.91 5.74
CA ALA A 608 31.44 -20.35 5.60
C ALA A 608 31.70 -20.97 4.21
N GLN A 609 30.83 -21.87 3.75
CA GLN A 609 30.95 -22.46 2.42
C GLN A 609 30.96 -21.39 1.31
N GLY A 610 30.00 -20.45 1.33
CA GLY A 610 29.93 -19.37 0.36
C GLY A 610 31.18 -18.49 0.34
N PHE A 611 31.74 -18.17 1.52
CA PHE A 611 32.99 -17.45 1.65
C PHE A 611 34.18 -18.17 1.00
N PHE A 612 34.35 -19.47 1.25
CA PHE A 612 35.43 -20.26 0.64
C PHE A 612 35.25 -20.44 -0.87
N ILE A 613 34.01 -20.62 -1.34
CA ILE A 613 33.70 -20.65 -2.79
C ILE A 613 34.09 -19.31 -3.43
N GLN A 614 33.72 -18.18 -2.81
CA GLN A 614 34.07 -16.86 -3.32
C GLN A 614 35.58 -16.63 -3.31
N MET A 615 36.32 -17.13 -2.32
CA MET A 615 37.79 -17.08 -2.35
C MET A 615 38.37 -17.84 -3.55
N GLY A 616 37.68 -18.86 -4.08
CA GLY A 616 38.06 -19.52 -5.33
C GLY A 616 38.14 -18.54 -6.52
N THR A 617 37.37 -17.45 -6.52
CA THR A 617 37.45 -16.41 -7.58
C THR A 617 38.80 -15.66 -7.60
N ILE A 618 39.57 -15.69 -6.50
CA ILE A 618 40.94 -15.15 -6.47
C ILE A 618 41.82 -15.90 -7.49
N ALA A 619 41.58 -17.20 -7.70
CA ALA A 619 42.28 -17.98 -8.72
C ALA A 619 42.04 -17.41 -10.13
N CYS A 620 40.80 -16.97 -10.44
CA CYS A 620 40.47 -16.32 -11.70
C CYS A 620 41.22 -14.98 -11.88
N LEU A 621 41.24 -14.14 -10.83
CA LEU A 621 41.98 -12.86 -10.87
C LEU A 621 43.49 -13.08 -11.06
N LEU A 622 44.05 -14.11 -10.42
CA LEU A 622 45.44 -14.50 -10.61
C LEU A 622 45.69 -15.13 -12.00
N GLY A 623 44.67 -15.70 -12.65
CA GLY A 623 44.72 -16.08 -14.06
C GLY A 623 44.99 -14.88 -14.97
N SER A 624 44.37 -13.73 -14.68
CA SER A 624 44.68 -12.45 -15.35
C SER A 624 46.12 -11.99 -15.08
N SER A 625 46.60 -12.14 -13.84
CA SER A 625 48.02 -11.87 -13.51
C SER A 625 48.98 -12.78 -14.27
N LEU A 626 48.61 -14.04 -14.50
CA LEU A 626 49.41 -14.98 -15.28
C LEU A 626 49.45 -14.56 -16.77
N ALA A 627 48.32 -14.11 -17.33
CA ALA A 627 48.28 -13.56 -18.69
C ALA A 627 49.15 -12.29 -18.82
N LEU A 628 49.09 -11.39 -17.83
CA LEU A 628 49.94 -10.21 -17.78
C LEU A 628 51.42 -10.59 -17.67
N TYR A 629 51.76 -11.57 -16.84
CA TYR A 629 53.12 -12.11 -16.76
C TYR A 629 53.62 -12.63 -18.13
N TYR A 630 52.79 -13.36 -18.87
CA TYR A 630 53.15 -13.83 -20.22
C TYR A 630 53.29 -12.67 -21.21
N ASN A 631 52.45 -11.65 -21.13
CA ASN A 631 52.59 -10.44 -21.96
C ASN A 631 53.93 -9.73 -21.69
N LEU A 632 54.29 -9.52 -20.43
CA LEU A 632 55.55 -8.87 -20.03
C LEU A 632 56.77 -9.68 -20.46
N THR A 633 56.72 -11.01 -20.34
CA THR A 633 57.85 -11.89 -20.71
C THR A 633 58.00 -12.05 -22.21
N ILE A 634 56.91 -12.38 -22.93
CA ILE A 634 56.95 -12.71 -24.36
C ILE A 634 56.98 -11.45 -25.22
N LYS A 635 56.02 -10.53 -25.02
CA LYS A 635 55.87 -9.35 -25.87
C LYS A 635 56.88 -8.27 -25.51
N GLN A 636 57.11 -8.04 -24.21
CA GLN A 636 57.99 -6.97 -23.76
C GLN A 636 59.42 -7.42 -23.47
N GLY A 637 59.71 -8.73 -23.56
CA GLY A 637 61.04 -9.27 -23.34
C GLY A 637 61.60 -9.05 -21.92
N TRP A 638 60.73 -8.92 -20.90
CA TRP A 638 61.20 -8.70 -19.54
C TRP A 638 61.90 -9.94 -19.00
N SER A 639 63.11 -9.76 -18.47
CA SER A 639 63.89 -10.82 -17.84
C SER A 639 63.40 -11.12 -16.43
N GLU A 640 63.63 -12.37 -15.97
CA GLU A 640 63.26 -12.83 -14.62
C GLU A 640 63.75 -11.91 -13.48
N PRO A 641 64.99 -11.35 -13.50
CA PRO A 641 65.43 -10.39 -12.48
C PRO A 641 64.59 -9.12 -12.42
N LYS A 642 64.10 -8.62 -13.57
CA LYS A 642 63.22 -7.44 -13.63
C LYS A 642 61.86 -7.76 -13.02
N LEU A 643 61.29 -8.92 -13.35
CA LEU A 643 60.01 -9.40 -12.81
C LEU A 643 60.07 -9.69 -11.30
N LYS A 644 61.24 -10.07 -10.78
CA LYS A 644 61.48 -10.29 -9.35
C LYS A 644 61.52 -9.01 -8.50
N ARG A 645 61.47 -7.83 -9.11
CA ARG A 645 61.39 -6.58 -8.34
C ARG A 645 60.14 -6.60 -7.48
N LYS A 646 60.29 -6.32 -6.19
CA LYS A 646 59.22 -6.44 -5.17
C LYS A 646 57.90 -5.79 -5.61
N GLN A 647 57.97 -4.59 -6.22
CA GLN A 647 56.80 -3.86 -6.71
C GLN A 647 55.98 -4.66 -7.74
N ILE A 648 56.62 -5.31 -8.71
CA ILE A 648 55.93 -6.08 -9.76
C ILE A 648 55.33 -7.35 -9.17
N VAL A 649 56.08 -8.04 -8.31
CA VAL A 649 55.57 -9.25 -7.62
C VAL A 649 54.36 -8.92 -6.74
N TYR A 650 54.41 -7.82 -5.99
CA TYR A 650 53.28 -7.38 -5.18
C TYR A 650 52.07 -7.00 -6.04
N PHE A 651 52.29 -6.30 -7.15
CA PHE A 651 51.21 -5.98 -8.08
C PHE A 651 50.56 -7.24 -8.69
N LEU A 652 51.36 -8.23 -9.12
CA LEU A 652 50.84 -9.45 -9.74
C LEU A 652 50.18 -10.43 -8.76
N LEU A 653 50.57 -10.44 -7.47
CA LEU A 653 50.05 -11.37 -6.47
C LEU A 653 49.12 -10.70 -5.47
N ILE A 654 49.60 -9.68 -4.77
CA ILE A 654 48.91 -9.13 -3.60
C ILE A 654 47.66 -8.37 -4.01
N LEU A 655 47.69 -7.60 -5.11
CA LEU A 655 46.52 -6.83 -5.54
C LEU A 655 45.31 -7.75 -5.84
N PRO A 656 45.40 -8.80 -6.70
CA PRO A 656 44.31 -9.77 -6.88
C PRO A 656 43.82 -10.43 -5.58
N ILE A 657 44.75 -10.80 -4.70
CA ILE A 657 44.43 -11.46 -3.43
C ILE A 657 43.62 -10.52 -2.54
N MET A 658 44.08 -9.28 -2.35
CA MET A 658 43.40 -8.28 -1.53
C MET A 658 42.02 -7.95 -2.11
N THR A 659 41.92 -7.78 -3.43
CA THR A 659 40.63 -7.54 -4.10
C THR A 659 39.65 -8.69 -3.90
N GLY A 660 40.08 -9.95 -4.08
CA GLY A 660 39.17 -11.08 -3.89
C GLY A 660 38.82 -11.33 -2.44
N PHE A 661 39.73 -11.10 -1.47
CA PHE A 661 39.39 -11.13 -0.05
C PHE A 661 38.39 -10.03 0.33
N ALA A 662 38.54 -8.82 -0.22
CA ALA A 662 37.58 -7.74 0.00
C ALA A 662 36.19 -8.12 -0.50
N PHE A 663 36.06 -8.69 -1.70
CA PHE A 663 34.78 -9.17 -2.22
C PHE A 663 34.21 -10.36 -1.42
N ALA A 664 35.06 -11.30 -1.01
CA ALA A 664 34.63 -12.43 -0.17
C ALA A 664 34.15 -11.97 1.20
N GLY A 665 34.84 -11.00 1.82
CA GLY A 665 34.44 -10.41 3.10
C GLY A 665 33.16 -9.60 2.99
N ALA A 666 33.05 -8.75 1.96
CA ALA A 666 31.84 -7.96 1.70
C ALA A 666 30.60 -8.83 1.43
N GLY A 667 30.80 -10.05 0.93
CA GLY A 667 29.74 -11.03 0.68
C GLY A 667 29.19 -11.75 1.91
N ILE A 668 29.88 -11.70 3.07
CA ILE A 668 29.49 -12.42 4.30
C ILE A 668 28.01 -12.26 4.69
N PRO A 669 27.44 -11.03 4.78
CA PRO A 669 26.04 -10.86 5.15
C PRO A 669 25.06 -11.36 4.08
N TYR A 670 25.55 -11.66 2.87
CA TYR A 670 24.75 -12.05 1.73
C TYR A 670 24.94 -13.52 1.31
N TYR A 671 25.80 -14.30 1.96
CA TYR A 671 25.95 -15.72 1.63
C TYR A 671 24.76 -16.53 2.14
N ASP A 672 24.05 -17.16 1.21
CA ASP A 672 22.91 -18.02 1.52
C ASP A 672 22.82 -19.16 0.50
N ASN A 673 21.92 -20.11 0.73
CA ASN A 673 21.72 -21.25 -0.14
C ASN A 673 21.33 -20.83 -1.58
N VAL A 674 22.05 -21.32 -2.58
CA VAL A 674 21.68 -21.18 -4.00
C VAL A 674 21.65 -22.57 -4.57
N PHE A 675 20.44 -23.12 -4.56
CA PHE A 675 20.14 -24.43 -5.09
C PHE A 675 20.96 -25.58 -4.45
N VAL A 676 22.22 -25.82 -4.84
CA VAL A 676 23.04 -27.00 -4.46
C VAL A 676 24.25 -26.65 -3.56
N TRP A 677 24.57 -25.36 -3.43
CA TRP A 677 25.68 -24.86 -2.63
C TRP A 677 25.34 -23.46 -2.11
N CYS A 678 26.11 -22.93 -1.18
CA CYS A 678 25.95 -21.56 -0.70
C CYS A 678 26.70 -20.57 -1.59
N ASN A 679 26.05 -19.48 -1.99
CA ASN A 679 26.64 -18.46 -2.86
C ASN A 679 26.18 -17.05 -2.44
N ASN A 680 26.81 -16.02 -2.99
CA ASN A 680 26.40 -14.64 -2.78
C ASN A 680 24.98 -14.45 -3.34
N SER A 681 24.07 -14.09 -2.44
CA SER A 681 22.63 -13.87 -2.67
C SER A 681 22.29 -12.43 -2.97
N ALA A 682 23.26 -11.52 -2.89
CA ALA A 682 22.99 -10.10 -3.04
C ALA A 682 22.13 -9.90 -4.28
N ARG A 683 20.97 -9.25 -4.10
CA ARG A 683 20.04 -8.98 -5.20
C ARG A 683 20.86 -8.38 -6.34
N GLN A 684 20.74 -8.96 -7.53
CA GLN A 684 21.12 -8.25 -8.74
C GLN A 684 20.07 -7.14 -8.88
N VAL A 685 20.34 -6.00 -8.24
CA VAL A 685 19.51 -4.79 -8.32
C VAL A 685 19.61 -4.23 -9.72
#